data_AF-A0A1F9B9I8-F1
#
_entry.id   AF-A0A1F9B9I8-F1
#
_cell.length_a   1.000
_cell.length_b   1.000
_cell.length_c   1.000
_cell.angle_alpha   90.00
_cell.angle_beta   90.00
_cell.angle_gamma   90.00
#
_symmetry.space_group_name_H-M   'P 1'
#
loop_
_entity.id
_entity.type
_entity.pdbx_description
1 polymer ?
#
loop_
_entity_poly.entity_id
_entity_poly.type
_entity_poly.pdbx_seq_one_letter_code
_entity_poly.pdbx_strand_id
1 'polypeptide(L)'
;MMHPTVKFGRFYLLAVNNDKEATSFWPTDKENFREIRSLSSFLKKLSSKYLLAIVNEKAVKCDELSLRRLFKLAETKCAGITYSDFIWKKGNNSIPHPLIDYQPGSIRDDFNFGHFFFFSLSAIHATMRKYGPPPSDTNVALYDLRLKVSIDYPVFHVPESLYIASNKKGDLSEDKDKAAENHFAYAAAKNLVVQKKLEKVATNYLKLAGAYIKARTKKAPSTNDFFPVEASVIIPVLNRKETIKNAIQSALTQKTNFDFNIIIVDNHSSDGTSDIIRKLAGKNKIIKHIIPKRDDLVIGGCWNEAVFSPYCGRYAIQLDSDDLYSSPQTLQKIIDVLRKNNYAMAVGAYSIVNRRLKKIPPGLIDHKEWTKANGHNNLLRVNGLGAPRAFDTSIIREIGFPNVSYGEDYAVALRISREYQIGRIYKSIYLCRRWRENTDSVISIERQNRNDFYKDELRTIEIKARQILNKNKKDMEKRIFAQYPEKKQKPLTALCLNLLDEQKKSWPGLAHSYQELANIRTRSVSCGSYKVDLQFNPQRAVSSGAAVDRESIKNRLCFLCIDNLPIQQRGILYRRDYLILCNPAPIFDKHFTIVNLHHQPQAIAASLILLTNMARDLSPHFTVFYNGPACGASAPDHLHLQAIPKNALPFIETSETISPIKEISGVKVYTEEKLDRSVVMMDGKNEKSLQEQFTRFINIAQRMLQTKGEPMLNILCIYENDTWRLIIFLRQKHRPDAFFLEGEKRIFVSLGAIDMAGVIITPMLVDFNRLQASQIIDIYREVSLAEDITSKIIREL
;
A
#
# COMPACT_ATOMS: atom_id res chain seq x y z
N MET A 1 45.03 -14.57 34.05
CA MET A 1 43.84 -14.96 33.28
C MET A 1 42.81 -13.85 33.36
N MET A 2 42.19 -13.46 32.24
CA MET A 2 41.10 -12.47 32.27
C MET A 2 39.88 -13.10 32.95
N HIS A 3 39.25 -12.40 33.91
CA HIS A 3 38.01 -12.86 34.52
C HIS A 3 36.95 -13.07 33.40
N PRO A 4 36.22 -14.21 33.37
CA PRO A 4 35.22 -14.52 32.33
C PRO A 4 33.98 -13.61 32.39
N THR A 5 33.87 -12.81 33.45
CA THR A 5 32.76 -11.90 33.74
C THR A 5 33.23 -10.44 33.65
N VAL A 6 32.49 -9.63 32.91
CA VAL A 6 32.74 -8.18 32.76
C VAL A 6 31.45 -7.39 32.95
N LYS A 7 31.56 -6.11 33.33
CA LYS A 7 30.43 -5.19 33.36
C LYS A 7 30.32 -4.44 32.02
N PHE A 8 29.12 -4.38 31.46
CA PHE A 8 28.81 -3.62 30.24
C PHE A 8 27.45 -2.91 30.39
N GLY A 9 27.48 -1.61 30.65
CA GLY A 9 26.26 -0.84 30.95
C GLY A 9 25.49 -1.43 32.14
N ARG A 10 24.20 -1.73 31.94
CA ARG A 10 23.32 -2.34 32.96
C ARG A 10 23.45 -3.86 33.10
N PHE A 11 24.39 -4.48 32.41
CA PHE A 11 24.55 -5.94 32.40
C PHE A 11 25.91 -6.38 32.93
N TYR A 12 25.92 -7.51 33.62
CA TYR A 12 27.08 -8.38 33.69
C TYR A 12 27.04 -9.32 32.48
N LEU A 13 28.17 -9.39 31.77
CA LEU A 13 28.36 -10.27 30.63
C LEU A 13 29.31 -11.40 31.03
N LEU A 14 28.86 -12.64 30.84
CA LEU A 14 29.58 -13.85 31.25
C LEU A 14 29.74 -14.81 30.07
N ALA A 15 30.97 -15.15 29.70
CA ALA A 15 31.28 -16.06 28.60
C ALA A 15 31.59 -17.47 29.10
N VAL A 16 30.82 -18.48 28.67
CA VAL A 16 30.86 -19.85 29.23
C VAL A 16 30.58 -20.93 28.18
N ASN A 17 31.06 -22.15 28.42
CA ASN A 17 30.88 -23.31 27.54
C ASN A 17 29.74 -24.22 27.97
N ASN A 18 29.40 -24.24 29.27
CA ASN A 18 28.44 -25.17 29.85
C ASN A 18 27.84 -24.60 31.16
N ASP A 19 26.86 -25.31 31.68
CA ASP A 19 26.11 -25.04 32.92
C ASP A 19 27.01 -24.96 34.15
N LYS A 20 28.04 -25.82 34.23
CA LYS A 20 29.00 -25.81 35.36
C LYS A 20 29.82 -24.52 35.39
N GLU A 21 30.41 -24.14 34.26
CA GLU A 21 31.13 -22.87 34.13
C GLU A 21 30.22 -21.66 34.43
N ALA A 22 28.98 -21.68 33.91
CA ALA A 22 28.00 -20.64 34.18
C ALA A 22 27.69 -20.48 35.68
N THR A 23 27.56 -21.59 36.40
CA THR A 23 27.32 -21.59 37.84
C THR A 23 28.56 -21.11 38.62
N SER A 24 29.75 -21.58 38.24
CA SER A 24 31.01 -21.21 38.93
C SER A 24 31.39 -19.74 38.77
N PHE A 25 31.04 -19.12 37.64
CA PHE A 25 31.37 -17.72 37.35
C PHE A 25 30.18 -16.76 37.51
N TRP A 26 29.07 -17.24 38.08
CA TRP A 26 27.86 -16.46 38.25
C TRP A 26 28.13 -15.24 39.15
N PRO A 27 27.76 -14.01 38.72
CA PRO A 27 28.11 -12.81 39.46
C PRO A 27 27.46 -12.75 40.84
N THR A 28 28.24 -12.42 41.87
CA THR A 28 27.76 -12.21 43.24
C THR A 28 27.81 -10.73 43.65
N ASP A 29 26.98 -10.34 44.62
CA ASP A 29 26.85 -8.93 45.06
C ASP A 29 28.12 -8.35 45.72
N LYS A 30 29.13 -9.19 46.02
CA LYS A 30 30.38 -8.77 46.67
C LYS A 30 31.53 -8.53 45.68
N GLU A 31 31.32 -8.79 44.40
CA GLU A 31 32.39 -8.76 43.39
C GLU A 31 32.40 -7.47 42.57
N ASN A 32 33.59 -6.89 42.41
CA ASN A 32 33.82 -5.74 41.53
C ASN A 32 34.37 -6.21 40.18
N PHE A 33 33.52 -6.23 39.16
CA PHE A 33 33.90 -6.64 37.81
C PHE A 33 34.46 -5.49 36.98
N ARG A 34 35.47 -5.80 36.15
CA ARG A 34 36.03 -4.85 35.18
C ARG A 34 34.94 -4.38 34.22
N GLU A 35 34.78 -3.06 34.10
CA GLU A 35 33.88 -2.44 33.13
C GLU A 35 34.55 -2.34 31.75
N ILE A 36 33.86 -2.80 30.71
CA ILE A 36 34.30 -2.70 29.32
C ILE A 36 33.51 -1.61 28.58
N ARG A 37 34.20 -0.84 27.74
CA ARG A 37 33.58 0.23 26.92
C ARG A 37 33.27 -0.21 25.49
N SER A 38 33.84 -1.31 25.02
CA SER A 38 33.68 -1.80 23.64
C SER A 38 33.24 -3.26 23.64
N LEU A 39 31.95 -3.47 23.34
CA LEU A 39 31.38 -4.81 23.21
C LEU A 39 32.03 -5.57 22.05
N SER A 40 32.26 -4.91 20.91
CA SER A 40 32.84 -5.55 19.72
C SER A 40 34.26 -6.08 19.96
N SER A 41 35.10 -5.34 20.69
CA SER A 41 36.47 -5.79 21.03
C SER A 41 36.46 -6.96 21.99
N PHE A 42 35.52 -6.97 22.95
CA PHE A 42 35.32 -8.08 23.86
C PHE A 42 34.87 -9.34 23.13
N LEU A 43 33.82 -9.25 22.31
CA LEU A 43 33.24 -10.38 21.57
C LEU A 43 34.24 -11.08 20.63
N LYS A 44 35.17 -10.33 20.01
CA LYS A 44 36.20 -10.89 19.12
C LYS A 44 37.21 -11.81 19.82
N LYS A 45 37.36 -11.68 21.14
CA LYS A 45 38.34 -12.43 21.94
C LYS A 45 37.75 -13.68 22.58
N LEU A 46 36.42 -13.84 22.52
CA LEU A 46 35.73 -14.96 23.15
C LEU A 46 35.72 -16.18 22.22
N SER A 47 36.04 -17.35 22.78
CA SER A 47 35.93 -18.65 22.11
C SER A 47 34.90 -19.58 22.76
N SER A 48 34.24 -19.12 23.84
CA SER A 48 33.23 -19.90 24.55
C SER A 48 31.96 -20.15 23.70
N LYS A 49 31.08 -21.06 24.14
CA LYS A 49 29.82 -21.34 23.44
C LYS A 49 28.75 -20.25 23.62
N TYR A 50 28.63 -19.71 24.83
CA TYR A 50 27.53 -18.82 25.21
C TYR A 50 28.03 -17.50 25.79
N LEU A 51 27.27 -16.43 25.55
CA LEU A 51 27.41 -15.15 26.23
C LEU A 51 26.13 -14.84 27.00
N LEU A 52 26.20 -14.92 28.33
CA LEU A 52 25.10 -14.62 29.23
C LEU A 52 25.06 -13.12 29.53
N ALA A 53 23.86 -12.56 29.60
CA ALA A 53 23.58 -11.18 29.97
C ALA A 53 22.65 -11.16 31.19
N ILE A 54 23.16 -10.67 32.31
CA ILE A 54 22.47 -10.64 33.61
C ILE A 54 22.34 -9.18 34.05
N VAL A 55 21.13 -8.73 34.40
CA VAL A 55 20.90 -7.34 34.84
C VAL A 55 21.63 -7.09 36.16
N ASN A 56 22.55 -6.11 36.18
CA ASN A 56 23.44 -5.89 37.33
C ASN A 56 22.79 -5.18 38.53
N GLU A 57 21.64 -4.53 38.33
CA GLU A 57 20.86 -3.86 39.36
C GLU A 57 19.97 -4.82 40.16
N LYS A 58 19.81 -6.07 39.70
CA LYS A 58 18.92 -7.07 40.31
C LYS A 58 19.73 -8.24 40.86
N ALA A 59 19.19 -8.90 41.88
CA ALA A 59 19.71 -10.18 42.35
C ALA A 59 19.06 -11.28 41.53
N VAL A 60 19.85 -12.03 40.77
CA VAL A 60 19.36 -13.11 39.89
C VAL A 60 20.00 -14.43 40.31
N LYS A 61 19.18 -15.45 40.49
CA LYS A 61 19.61 -16.81 40.85
C LYS A 61 19.06 -17.82 39.86
N CYS A 62 19.94 -18.60 39.24
CA CYS A 62 19.60 -19.70 38.35
C CYS A 62 20.50 -20.88 38.73
N ASP A 63 19.91 -22.05 38.95
CA ASP A 63 20.64 -23.27 39.33
C ASP A 63 21.21 -24.01 38.09
N GLU A 64 22.14 -24.93 38.33
CA GLU A 64 22.81 -25.69 37.27
C GLU A 64 21.84 -26.48 36.39
N LEU A 65 20.79 -27.09 36.94
CA LEU A 65 19.84 -27.89 36.16
C LEU A 65 18.98 -27.00 35.25
N SER A 66 18.55 -25.85 35.76
CA SER A 66 17.85 -24.83 34.98
C SER A 66 18.73 -24.29 33.84
N LEU A 67 20.01 -24.00 34.10
CA LEU A 67 20.98 -23.59 33.08
C LEU A 67 21.20 -24.68 32.03
N ARG A 68 21.37 -25.94 32.45
CA ARG A 68 21.50 -27.09 31.55
C ARG A 68 20.28 -27.23 30.65
N ARG A 69 19.08 -27.06 31.20
CA ARG A 69 17.82 -27.10 30.45
C ARG A 69 17.78 -25.99 29.41
N LEU A 70 18.08 -24.75 29.80
CA LEU A 70 18.16 -23.60 28.90
C LEU A 70 19.13 -23.83 27.73
N PHE A 71 20.36 -24.28 28.01
CA PHE A 71 21.37 -24.52 26.99
C PHE A 71 20.97 -25.66 26.04
N LYS A 72 20.47 -26.79 26.57
CA LYS A 72 20.01 -27.91 25.74
C LYS A 72 18.87 -27.50 24.79
N LEU A 73 17.92 -26.70 25.28
CA LEU A 73 16.82 -26.19 24.47
C LEU A 73 17.31 -25.21 23.40
N ALA A 74 18.24 -24.32 23.75
CA ALA A 74 18.86 -23.39 22.80
C ALA A 74 19.58 -24.14 21.66
N GLU A 75 20.35 -25.19 21.98
CA GLU A 75 21.01 -26.04 20.98
C GLU A 75 19.99 -26.76 20.09
N THR A 76 18.94 -27.35 20.68
CA THR A 76 17.89 -28.06 19.94
C THR A 76 17.13 -27.15 18.98
N LYS A 77 16.93 -25.88 19.36
CA LYS A 77 16.24 -24.87 18.54
C LYS A 77 17.17 -24.10 17.62
N CYS A 78 18.49 -24.38 17.65
CA CYS A 78 19.51 -23.58 16.96
C CYS A 78 19.36 -22.08 17.24
N ALA A 79 19.01 -21.72 18.48
CA ALA A 79 18.63 -20.36 18.84
C ALA A 79 19.86 -19.44 18.93
N GLY A 80 19.73 -18.24 18.36
CA GLY A 80 20.75 -17.19 18.51
C GLY A 80 20.65 -16.47 19.85
N ILE A 81 19.45 -16.38 20.41
CA ILE A 81 19.14 -15.78 21.71
C ILE A 81 18.16 -16.68 22.45
N THR A 82 18.32 -16.84 23.76
CA THR A 82 17.38 -17.61 24.60
C THR A 82 17.14 -16.92 25.94
N TYR A 83 15.89 -16.98 26.39
CA TYR A 83 15.40 -16.40 27.65
C TYR A 83 14.19 -17.20 28.14
N SER A 84 13.80 -16.99 29.38
CA SER A 84 12.69 -17.72 30.00
C SER A 84 11.85 -16.84 30.91
N ASP A 85 10.65 -17.34 31.23
CA ASP A 85 9.89 -16.88 32.38
C ASP A 85 10.72 -16.98 33.67
N PHE A 86 10.27 -16.28 34.71
CA PHE A 86 10.95 -16.27 35.99
C PHE A 86 10.00 -16.05 37.16
N ILE A 87 10.50 -16.31 38.36
CA ILE A 87 9.81 -15.98 39.60
C ILE A 87 10.37 -14.67 40.15
N TRP A 88 9.50 -13.69 40.38
CA TRP A 88 9.85 -12.49 41.11
C TRP A 88 9.65 -12.70 42.62
N LYS A 89 10.72 -12.56 43.41
CA LYS A 89 10.67 -12.72 44.85
C LYS A 89 10.54 -11.36 45.55
N LYS A 90 9.44 -11.18 46.29
CA LYS A 90 9.16 -9.98 47.08
C LYS A 90 8.87 -10.37 48.54
N GLY A 91 9.87 -10.24 49.40
CA GLY A 91 9.80 -10.78 50.77
C GLY A 91 9.64 -12.32 50.74
N ASN A 92 8.58 -12.81 51.38
CA ASN A 92 8.23 -14.24 51.36
C ASN A 92 7.37 -14.64 50.15
N ASN A 93 6.88 -13.68 49.36
CA ASN A 93 6.03 -13.98 48.22
C ASN A 93 6.86 -14.31 46.98
N SER A 94 6.45 -15.35 46.27
CA SER A 94 6.97 -15.75 44.97
C SER A 94 5.90 -15.52 43.92
N ILE A 95 6.15 -14.62 42.98
CA ILE A 95 5.18 -14.19 41.97
C ILE A 95 5.68 -14.68 40.60
N PRO A 96 4.95 -15.58 39.91
CA PRO A 96 5.28 -15.95 38.54
C PRO A 96 5.26 -14.71 37.63
N HIS A 97 6.26 -14.61 36.76
CA HIS A 97 6.39 -13.50 35.83
C HIS A 97 6.55 -14.05 34.41
N PRO A 98 5.43 -14.34 33.71
CA PRO A 98 5.49 -14.78 32.33
C PRO A 98 6.01 -13.67 31.42
N LEU A 99 6.68 -14.05 30.34
CA LEU A 99 7.16 -13.21 29.25
C LEU A 99 6.41 -13.57 27.96
N ILE A 100 6.71 -12.82 26.88
CA ILE A 100 6.07 -13.00 25.58
C ILE A 100 7.06 -13.51 24.55
N ASP A 101 6.60 -14.27 23.56
CA ASP A 101 7.44 -14.71 22.46
C ASP A 101 7.97 -13.54 21.63
N TYR A 102 9.15 -13.73 21.04
CA TYR A 102 9.79 -12.74 20.18
C TYR A 102 9.28 -12.88 18.75
N GLN A 103 8.92 -11.77 18.13
CA GLN A 103 8.44 -11.70 16.75
C GLN A 103 9.35 -10.79 15.91
N PRO A 104 9.30 -10.85 14.56
CA PRO A 104 10.03 -9.90 13.72
C PRO A 104 9.73 -8.42 14.04
N GLY A 105 8.52 -8.14 14.51
CA GLY A 105 8.03 -6.85 14.98
C GLY A 105 8.41 -6.48 16.42
N SER A 106 9.07 -7.37 17.16
CA SER A 106 9.67 -7.10 18.49
C SER A 106 10.92 -6.20 18.40
N ILE A 107 10.90 -5.22 17.49
CA ILE A 107 11.98 -4.28 17.19
C ILE A 107 12.16 -3.23 18.29
N ARG A 108 11.17 -2.97 19.14
CA ARG A 108 11.26 -1.97 20.20
C ARG A 108 12.46 -2.18 21.13
N ASP A 109 13.10 -1.10 21.54
CA ASP A 109 14.31 -1.16 22.37
C ASP A 109 14.04 -1.61 23.82
N ASP A 110 12.79 -1.55 24.24
CA ASP A 110 12.28 -1.95 25.55
C ASP A 110 11.67 -3.38 25.58
N PHE A 111 11.93 -4.24 24.57
CA PHE A 111 11.51 -5.65 24.64
C PHE A 111 12.04 -6.32 25.92
N ASN A 112 11.14 -6.94 26.67
CA ASN A 112 11.45 -7.52 27.97
C ASN A 112 11.92 -8.99 27.85
N PHE A 113 13.22 -9.20 28.00
CA PHE A 113 13.84 -10.54 28.12
C PHE A 113 13.86 -11.06 29.57
N GLY A 114 13.26 -10.33 30.51
CA GLY A 114 13.47 -10.53 31.94
C GLY A 114 14.82 -9.99 32.42
N HIS A 115 15.33 -10.56 33.51
CA HIS A 115 16.59 -10.15 34.14
C HIS A 115 17.79 -11.01 33.76
N PHE A 116 17.56 -12.05 32.96
CA PHE A 116 18.58 -12.98 32.47
C PHE A 116 18.20 -13.54 31.10
N PHE A 117 19.15 -13.47 30.17
CA PHE A 117 19.08 -14.09 28.84
C PHE A 117 20.49 -14.36 28.32
N PHE A 118 20.63 -15.12 27.25
CA PHE A 118 21.94 -15.38 26.66
C PHE A 118 21.92 -15.49 25.14
N PHE A 119 23.10 -15.32 24.56
CA PHE A 119 23.35 -15.47 23.14
C PHE A 119 24.18 -16.72 22.86
N SER A 120 23.96 -17.32 21.70
CA SER A 120 24.95 -18.20 21.06
C SER A 120 26.10 -17.35 20.52
N LEU A 121 27.34 -17.64 20.95
CA LEU A 121 28.52 -16.91 20.46
C LEU A 121 28.81 -17.21 18.99
N SER A 122 28.50 -18.43 18.51
CA SER A 122 28.62 -18.76 17.08
C SER A 122 27.68 -17.92 16.22
N ALA A 123 26.44 -17.69 16.69
CA ALA A 123 25.48 -16.81 16.04
C ALA A 123 25.95 -15.35 16.06
N ILE A 124 26.50 -14.86 17.19
CA ILE A 124 27.11 -13.53 17.28
C ILE A 124 28.22 -13.37 16.24
N HIS A 125 29.17 -14.31 16.18
CA HIS A 125 30.31 -14.21 15.27
C HIS A 125 29.88 -14.28 13.80
N ALA A 126 28.95 -15.16 13.44
CA ALA A 126 28.39 -15.23 12.09
C ALA A 126 27.71 -13.91 11.69
N THR A 127 26.89 -13.38 12.59
CA THR A 127 26.19 -12.10 12.43
C THR A 127 27.18 -10.94 12.28
N MET A 128 28.24 -10.89 13.10
CA MET A 128 29.27 -9.85 13.02
C MET A 128 30.08 -9.93 11.72
N ARG A 129 30.33 -11.14 11.19
CA ARG A 129 30.97 -11.32 9.87
C ARG A 129 30.07 -10.83 8.73
N LYS A 130 28.77 -11.11 8.81
CA LYS A 130 27.80 -10.79 7.74
C LYS A 130 27.36 -9.33 7.74
N TYR A 131 27.07 -8.76 8.91
CA TYR A 131 26.46 -7.43 9.07
C TYR A 131 27.34 -6.40 9.77
N GLY A 132 28.57 -6.78 10.14
CA GLY A 132 29.52 -5.92 10.84
C GLY A 132 29.30 -5.85 12.36
N PRO A 133 30.29 -5.32 13.10
CA PRO A 133 30.29 -5.28 14.56
C PRO A 133 29.20 -4.34 15.13
N PRO A 134 28.79 -4.54 16.40
CA PRO A 134 27.94 -3.59 17.10
C PRO A 134 28.68 -2.24 17.33
N PRO A 135 27.94 -1.13 17.46
CA PRO A 135 28.51 0.18 17.75
C PRO A 135 29.23 0.21 19.11
N SER A 136 30.14 1.18 19.30
CA SER A 136 30.90 1.35 20.54
C SER A 136 30.09 1.92 21.70
N ASP A 137 28.94 2.56 21.43
CA ASP A 137 28.09 3.15 22.46
C ASP A 137 27.36 2.07 23.26
N THR A 138 27.63 2.06 24.57
CA THR A 138 27.12 1.05 25.51
C THR A 138 25.59 1.03 25.63
N ASN A 139 24.91 2.13 25.31
CA ASN A 139 23.45 2.23 25.41
C ASN A 139 22.72 1.54 24.25
N VAL A 140 23.39 1.31 23.12
CA VAL A 140 22.74 0.80 21.91
C VAL A 140 23.41 -0.45 21.33
N ALA A 141 24.60 -0.81 21.79
CA ALA A 141 25.36 -1.95 21.25
C ALA A 141 24.64 -3.30 21.39
N LEU A 142 24.07 -3.60 22.57
CA LEU A 142 23.32 -4.84 22.78
C LEU A 142 22.01 -4.86 21.99
N TYR A 143 21.38 -3.69 21.82
CA TYR A 143 20.18 -3.56 21.00
C TYR A 143 20.46 -3.82 19.51
N ASP A 144 21.54 -3.25 18.97
CA ASP A 144 22.01 -3.54 17.60
C ASP A 144 22.37 -5.02 17.41
N LEU A 145 23.10 -5.60 18.38
CA LEU A 145 23.48 -7.01 18.34
C LEU A 145 22.25 -7.92 18.36
N ARG A 146 21.30 -7.67 19.27
CA ARG A 146 20.02 -8.40 19.35
C ARG A 146 19.31 -8.40 17.99
N LEU A 147 19.10 -7.21 17.43
CA LEU A 147 18.37 -7.06 16.18
C LEU A 147 19.06 -7.79 15.03
N LYS A 148 20.39 -7.65 14.89
CA LYS A 148 21.12 -8.34 13.82
C LYS A 148 21.10 -9.87 13.97
N VAL A 149 21.27 -10.40 15.19
CA VAL A 149 21.19 -11.84 15.44
C VAL A 149 19.80 -12.36 15.09
N SER A 150 18.75 -11.61 15.43
CA SER A 150 17.36 -12.00 15.15
C SER A 150 16.98 -12.02 13.65
N ILE A 151 17.85 -11.53 12.76
CA ILE A 151 17.63 -11.61 11.30
C ILE A 151 17.82 -13.05 10.80
N ASP A 152 18.87 -13.72 11.25
CA ASP A 152 19.30 -15.02 10.74
C ASP A 152 19.07 -16.18 11.71
N TYR A 153 18.89 -15.88 13.00
CA TYR A 153 18.79 -16.89 14.05
C TYR A 153 17.51 -16.71 14.87
N PRO A 154 16.85 -17.81 15.28
CA PRO A 154 15.69 -17.75 16.16
C PRO A 154 16.03 -17.08 17.50
N VAL A 155 15.09 -16.29 18.01
CA VAL A 155 15.07 -15.80 19.39
C VAL A 155 14.05 -16.66 20.14
N PHE A 156 14.54 -17.53 21.01
CA PHE A 156 13.72 -18.57 21.61
C PHE A 156 13.32 -18.23 23.05
N HIS A 157 12.02 -18.24 23.29
CA HIS A 157 11.41 -18.10 24.60
C HIS A 157 11.12 -19.48 25.18
N VAL A 158 11.54 -19.71 26.43
CA VAL A 158 11.16 -20.90 27.20
C VAL A 158 10.07 -20.51 28.20
N PRO A 159 8.81 -20.94 28.02
CA PRO A 159 7.67 -20.55 28.86
C PRO A 159 7.67 -21.35 30.18
N GLU A 160 8.80 -21.31 30.88
CA GLU A 160 9.06 -22.02 32.13
C GLU A 160 9.84 -21.11 33.06
N SER A 161 9.46 -21.08 34.33
CA SER A 161 10.12 -20.25 35.35
C SER A 161 11.45 -20.87 35.78
N LEU A 162 12.53 -20.59 35.04
CA LEU A 162 13.84 -21.25 35.21
C LEU A 162 14.85 -20.43 36.03
N TYR A 163 14.47 -19.25 36.53
CA TYR A 163 15.29 -18.49 37.48
C TYR A 163 14.43 -17.63 38.41
N ILE A 164 15.07 -17.15 39.47
CA ILE A 164 14.47 -16.25 40.46
C ILE A 164 15.17 -14.89 40.39
N ALA A 165 14.38 -13.82 40.36
CA ALA A 165 14.88 -12.45 40.44
C ALA A 165 14.27 -11.70 41.63
N SER A 166 15.06 -10.79 42.22
CA SER A 166 14.61 -9.87 43.26
C SER A 166 15.40 -8.57 43.26
N ASN A 167 14.97 -7.59 44.06
CA ASN A 167 15.82 -6.45 44.40
C ASN A 167 17.03 -6.92 45.24
N LYS A 168 18.15 -6.19 45.15
CA LYS A 168 19.34 -6.44 45.97
C LYS A 168 19.06 -6.05 47.43
N LYS A 169 19.75 -6.70 48.39
CA LYS A 169 19.60 -6.39 49.83
C LYS A 169 19.99 -4.93 50.09
N GLY A 170 19.09 -4.16 50.71
CA GLY A 170 19.29 -2.74 51.06
C GLY A 170 18.60 -1.73 50.15
N ASP A 171 18.05 -2.16 49.00
CA ASP A 171 17.28 -1.30 48.11
C ASP A 171 15.79 -1.28 48.54
N LEU A 172 15.48 -0.43 49.52
CA LEU A 172 14.13 -0.20 50.06
C LEU A 172 13.34 0.86 49.27
N SER A 173 13.80 1.26 48.08
CA SER A 173 13.03 2.20 47.27
C SER A 173 11.71 1.54 46.85
N GLU A 174 10.59 1.96 47.45
CA GLU A 174 9.28 1.54 47.00
C GLU A 174 9.11 2.01 45.54
N ASP A 175 9.07 1.08 44.60
CA ASP A 175 8.83 1.29 43.15
C ASP A 175 7.45 1.91 42.82
N LYS A 176 6.73 2.46 43.81
CA LYS A 176 5.36 2.95 43.68
C LYS A 176 5.24 4.27 42.94
N ASP A 177 6.29 5.10 42.93
CA ASP A 177 6.26 6.42 42.26
C ASP A 177 6.92 6.43 40.86
N LYS A 178 7.68 5.39 40.48
CA LYS A 178 8.40 5.34 39.19
C LYS A 178 7.57 4.80 38.01
N ALA A 179 6.48 4.10 38.25
CA ALA A 179 5.69 3.47 37.17
C ALA A 179 5.02 4.52 36.24
N ALA A 180 4.56 5.65 36.80
CA ALA A 180 4.00 6.76 36.03
C ALA A 180 5.09 7.58 35.30
N GLU A 181 6.29 7.69 35.88
CA GLU A 181 7.44 8.35 35.23
C GLU A 181 8.04 7.50 34.09
N ASN A 182 8.04 6.16 34.21
CA ASN A 182 8.66 5.26 33.22
C ASN A 182 7.93 5.21 31.87
N HIS A 183 6.59 5.32 31.84
CA HIS A 183 5.82 5.22 30.58
C HIS A 183 6.16 6.36 29.59
N PHE A 184 6.71 7.48 30.09
CA PHE A 184 7.09 8.63 29.27
C PHE A 184 8.50 9.14 29.57
N ALA A 185 9.34 8.35 30.25
CA ALA A 185 10.72 8.72 30.56
C ALA A 185 11.48 9.14 29.29
N TYR A 186 11.16 8.53 28.13
CA TYR A 186 11.74 8.88 26.83
C TYR A 186 11.52 10.34 26.38
N ALA A 187 10.51 11.05 26.92
CA ALA A 187 10.17 12.42 26.55
C ALA A 187 11.06 13.49 27.21
N ALA A 188 11.92 13.13 28.17
CA ALA A 188 12.87 14.07 28.78
C ALA A 188 13.95 14.52 27.78
N ALA A 189 14.34 15.81 27.82
CA ALA A 189 15.30 16.39 26.87
C ALA A 189 16.67 15.66 26.81
N LYS A 190 17.14 15.10 27.94
CA LYS A 190 18.37 14.29 28.02
C LYS A 190 18.27 12.96 27.24
N ASN A 191 17.06 12.50 26.92
CA ASN A 191 16.81 11.24 26.22
C ASN A 191 16.73 11.40 24.69
N LEU A 192 16.64 12.62 24.15
CA LEU A 192 16.53 12.83 22.70
C LEU A 192 17.76 12.32 21.91
N VAL A 193 18.96 12.50 22.46
CA VAL A 193 20.20 12.03 21.82
C VAL A 193 20.24 10.50 21.77
N VAL A 194 19.87 9.84 22.87
CA VAL A 194 19.78 8.37 22.94
C VAL A 194 18.69 7.86 22.00
N GLN A 195 17.52 8.50 21.97
CA GLN A 195 16.43 8.17 21.06
C GLN A 195 16.83 8.24 19.59
N LYS A 196 17.61 9.26 19.18
CA LYS A 196 18.17 9.34 17.82
C LYS A 196 19.15 8.20 17.51
N LYS A 197 19.95 7.77 18.48
CA LYS A 197 20.86 6.63 18.32
C LYS A 197 20.09 5.32 18.17
N LEU A 198 19.06 5.10 18.99
CA LEU A 198 18.16 3.95 18.92
C LEU A 198 17.38 3.91 17.59
N GLU A 199 16.87 5.05 17.13
CA GLU A 199 16.25 5.19 15.81
C GLU A 199 17.22 4.79 14.69
N LYS A 200 18.48 5.21 14.76
CA LYS A 200 19.50 4.85 13.77
C LYS A 200 19.73 3.33 13.72
N VAL A 201 19.80 2.68 14.88
CA VAL A 201 19.95 1.21 14.97
C VAL A 201 18.72 0.50 14.38
N ALA A 202 17.50 0.88 14.78
CA ALA A 202 16.27 0.31 14.22
C ALA A 202 16.16 0.51 12.70
N THR A 203 16.53 1.69 12.21
CA THR A 203 16.52 2.01 10.78
C THR A 203 17.52 1.13 10.02
N ASN A 204 18.70 0.88 10.60
CA ASN A 204 19.67 -0.03 10.02
C ASN A 204 19.15 -1.47 9.96
N TYR A 205 18.54 -1.96 11.04
CA TYR A 205 17.87 -3.26 11.06
C TYR A 205 16.81 -3.38 9.96
N LEU A 206 15.92 -2.39 9.81
CA LEU A 206 14.90 -2.40 8.76
C LEU A 206 15.50 -2.47 7.34
N LYS A 207 16.66 -1.85 7.11
CA LYS A 207 17.37 -1.95 5.83
C LYS A 207 17.89 -3.37 5.60
N LEU A 208 18.56 -3.94 6.60
CA LEU A 208 19.09 -5.31 6.53
C LEU A 208 17.98 -6.35 6.36
N ALA A 209 16.85 -6.14 7.04
CA ALA A 209 15.66 -7.00 6.95
C ALA A 209 14.82 -6.75 5.69
N GLY A 210 15.20 -5.83 4.79
CA GLY A 210 14.46 -5.54 3.55
C GLY A 210 13.11 -4.82 3.76
N ALA A 211 12.85 -4.30 4.96
CA ALA A 211 11.59 -3.64 5.35
C ALA A 211 11.69 -2.09 5.37
N TYR A 212 12.86 -1.52 5.10
CA TYR A 212 13.04 -0.07 5.04
C TYR A 212 12.27 0.53 3.87
N ILE A 213 11.53 1.60 4.11
CA ILE A 213 10.91 2.41 3.06
C ILE A 213 11.42 3.86 3.11
N LYS A 214 11.58 4.47 1.94
CA LYS A 214 12.00 5.88 1.80
C LYS A 214 10.93 6.83 2.35
N ALA A 215 11.27 8.10 2.60
CA ALA A 215 10.28 9.13 2.98
C ALA A 215 9.07 9.14 2.02
N ARG A 216 7.87 9.27 2.56
CA ARG A 216 6.63 9.26 1.78
C ARG A 216 6.41 10.63 1.13
N THR A 217 5.86 10.61 -0.08
CA THR A 217 5.49 11.82 -0.85
C THR A 217 4.05 11.79 -1.34
N LYS A 218 3.37 10.63 -1.24
CA LYS A 218 1.97 10.49 -1.63
C LYS A 218 1.10 11.34 -0.70
N LYS A 219 0.22 12.11 -1.33
CA LYS A 219 -0.82 12.90 -0.67
C LYS A 219 -2.15 12.15 -0.77
N ALA A 220 -3.10 12.50 0.09
CA ALA A 220 -4.47 12.06 -0.05
C ALA A 220 -5.01 12.51 -1.44
N PRO A 221 -5.65 11.62 -2.20
CA PRO A 221 -6.23 11.98 -3.48
C PRO A 221 -7.40 12.97 -3.27
N SER A 222 -7.72 13.73 -4.31
CA SER A 222 -8.98 14.46 -4.31
C SER A 222 -10.11 13.45 -4.41
N THR A 223 -11.06 13.47 -3.46
CA THR A 223 -12.29 12.68 -3.52
C THR A 223 -13.46 13.52 -4.02
N ASN A 224 -14.29 12.90 -4.86
CA ASN A 224 -15.60 13.40 -5.32
C ASN A 224 -16.75 12.91 -4.40
N ASP A 225 -16.44 12.22 -3.30
CA ASP A 225 -17.44 11.74 -2.35
C ASP A 225 -18.18 12.92 -1.73
N PHE A 226 -19.49 12.76 -1.58
CA PHE A 226 -20.31 13.69 -0.83
C PHE A 226 -20.15 13.47 0.68
N PHE A 227 -19.88 14.54 1.41
CA PHE A 227 -19.83 14.54 2.88
C PHE A 227 -20.81 15.58 3.42
N PRO A 228 -21.60 15.26 4.47
CA PRO A 228 -22.62 16.17 5.01
C PRO A 228 -22.03 17.39 5.75
N VAL A 229 -20.77 17.28 6.21
CA VAL A 229 -20.00 18.34 6.88
C VAL A 229 -18.52 18.16 6.57
N GLU A 230 -17.71 19.19 6.83
CA GLU A 230 -16.27 19.11 6.61
C GLU A 230 -15.59 18.18 7.62
N ALA A 231 -16.03 18.20 8.87
CA ALA A 231 -15.37 17.50 9.96
C ALA A 231 -16.36 16.81 10.91
N SER A 232 -15.97 15.65 11.43
CA SER A 232 -16.68 14.92 12.49
C SER A 232 -15.75 14.67 13.65
N VAL A 233 -16.10 15.17 14.82
CA VAL A 233 -15.46 14.77 16.08
C VAL A 233 -16.05 13.43 16.50
N ILE A 234 -15.22 12.41 16.62
CA ILE A 234 -15.62 11.04 16.92
C ILE A 234 -15.27 10.71 18.36
N ILE A 235 -16.28 10.29 19.12
CA ILE A 235 -16.18 9.95 20.55
C ILE A 235 -16.74 8.54 20.78
N PRO A 236 -15.90 7.49 20.77
CA PRO A 236 -16.26 6.19 21.31
C PRO A 236 -16.45 6.28 22.83
N VAL A 237 -17.55 5.72 23.34
CA VAL A 237 -17.87 5.80 24.77
C VAL A 237 -18.50 4.51 25.29
N LEU A 238 -18.07 4.12 26.49
CA LEU A 238 -18.67 3.07 27.30
C LEU A 238 -18.50 3.45 28.77
N ASN A 239 -19.60 3.66 29.49
CA ASN A 239 -19.64 3.95 30.93
C ASN A 239 -18.68 5.09 31.35
N ARG A 240 -19.02 6.33 30.96
CA ARG A 240 -18.24 7.55 31.18
C ARG A 240 -19.09 8.70 31.70
N LYS A 241 -20.06 8.42 32.58
CA LYS A 241 -21.03 9.41 33.10
C LYS A 241 -20.34 10.69 33.62
N GLU A 242 -19.23 10.51 34.32
CA GLU A 242 -18.49 11.59 35.00
C GLU A 242 -17.71 12.49 34.04
N THR A 243 -17.38 12.03 32.84
CA THR A 243 -16.44 12.73 31.94
C THR A 243 -17.02 13.13 30.60
N ILE A 244 -18.01 12.39 30.10
CA ILE A 244 -18.55 12.54 28.75
C ILE A 244 -19.10 13.95 28.48
N LYS A 245 -19.78 14.54 29.48
CA LYS A 245 -20.33 15.90 29.36
C LYS A 245 -19.25 16.94 29.07
N ASN A 246 -18.08 16.83 29.72
CA ASN A 246 -16.97 17.76 29.52
C ASN A 246 -16.31 17.56 28.16
N ALA A 247 -16.16 16.30 27.72
CA ALA A 247 -15.64 15.99 26.38
C ALA A 247 -16.52 16.63 25.30
N ILE A 248 -17.83 16.38 25.33
CA ILE A 248 -18.81 16.97 24.40
C ILE A 248 -18.76 18.50 24.44
N GLN A 249 -18.72 19.10 25.63
CA GLN A 249 -18.66 20.56 25.77
C GLN A 249 -17.37 21.14 25.15
N SER A 250 -16.23 20.45 25.28
CA SER A 250 -14.97 20.89 24.66
C SER A 250 -15.03 20.87 23.12
N ALA A 251 -15.79 19.93 22.54
CA ALA A 251 -16.05 19.88 21.10
C ALA A 251 -17.07 20.94 20.65
N LEU A 252 -18.13 21.18 21.43
CA LEU A 252 -19.15 22.19 21.12
C LEU A 252 -18.62 23.63 21.15
N THR A 253 -17.55 23.90 21.91
CA THR A 253 -16.95 25.24 21.99
C THR A 253 -15.96 25.55 20.86
N GLN A 254 -15.75 24.61 19.92
CA GLN A 254 -14.84 24.83 18.79
C GLN A 254 -15.37 25.92 17.86
N LYS A 255 -14.47 26.78 17.39
CA LYS A 255 -14.71 27.87 16.44
C LYS A 255 -13.97 27.56 15.14
N THR A 256 -14.73 27.37 14.07
CA THR A 256 -14.22 26.95 12.76
C THR A 256 -14.82 27.80 11.64
N ASN A 257 -14.15 27.84 10.49
CA ASN A 257 -14.68 28.43 9.24
C ASN A 257 -15.34 27.39 8.32
N PHE A 258 -15.69 26.23 8.86
CA PHE A 258 -16.34 25.12 8.19
C PHE A 258 -17.32 24.45 9.13
N ASP A 259 -18.33 23.79 8.57
CA ASP A 259 -19.31 23.03 9.33
C ASP A 259 -18.71 21.73 9.87
N PHE A 260 -19.12 21.36 11.08
CA PHE A 260 -18.73 20.10 11.71
C PHE A 260 -19.87 19.50 12.52
N ASN A 261 -19.74 18.22 12.87
CA ASN A 261 -20.62 17.54 13.80
C ASN A 261 -19.84 16.74 14.86
N ILE A 262 -20.55 16.22 15.86
CA ILE A 262 -19.99 15.38 16.91
C ILE A 262 -20.71 14.04 16.86
N ILE A 263 -19.99 12.99 16.49
CA ILE A 263 -20.51 11.62 16.44
C ILE A 263 -20.06 10.90 17.71
N ILE A 264 -21.04 10.48 18.52
CA ILE A 264 -20.81 9.77 19.77
C ILE A 264 -21.33 8.35 19.57
N VAL A 265 -20.41 7.39 19.57
CA VAL A 265 -20.75 5.97 19.44
C VAL A 265 -20.75 5.38 20.85
N ASP A 266 -21.95 5.22 21.37
CA ASP A 266 -22.22 4.73 22.71
C ASP A 266 -22.42 3.22 22.67
N ASN A 267 -21.41 2.50 23.17
CA ASN A 267 -21.36 1.05 23.13
C ASN A 267 -22.19 0.43 24.27
N HIS A 268 -23.47 0.76 24.33
CA HIS A 268 -24.44 0.24 25.31
C HIS A 268 -24.10 0.60 26.77
N SER A 269 -23.79 1.87 27.04
CA SER A 269 -23.53 2.32 28.42
C SER A 269 -24.73 2.12 29.36
N SER A 270 -24.46 1.68 30.59
CA SER A 270 -25.47 1.38 31.61
C SER A 270 -25.38 2.28 32.85
N ASP A 271 -24.38 3.16 32.93
CA ASP A 271 -24.11 4.03 34.09
C ASP A 271 -24.88 5.38 34.06
N GLY A 272 -25.73 5.59 33.04
CA GLY A 272 -26.41 6.87 32.76
C GLY A 272 -25.69 7.76 31.76
N THR A 273 -24.58 7.32 31.16
CA THR A 273 -23.90 8.01 30.05
C THR A 273 -24.85 8.27 28.89
N SER A 274 -25.62 7.26 28.47
CA SER A 274 -26.55 7.36 27.34
C SER A 274 -27.63 8.43 27.56
N ASP A 275 -28.14 8.56 28.80
CA ASP A 275 -29.12 9.59 29.16
C ASP A 275 -28.57 11.00 29.00
N ILE A 276 -27.33 11.20 29.45
CA ILE A 276 -26.63 12.49 29.33
C ILE A 276 -26.48 12.86 27.86
N ILE A 277 -26.02 11.92 27.03
CA ILE A 277 -25.81 12.15 25.60
C ILE A 277 -27.13 12.45 24.90
N ARG A 278 -28.17 11.65 25.14
CA ARG A 278 -29.52 11.84 24.57
C ARG A 278 -30.10 13.21 24.91
N LYS A 279 -29.97 13.65 26.17
CA LYS A 279 -30.43 14.98 26.60
C LYS A 279 -29.69 16.12 25.91
N LEU A 280 -28.38 15.96 25.67
CA LEU A 280 -27.58 16.95 24.95
C LEU A 280 -27.91 16.97 23.46
N ALA A 281 -28.04 15.80 22.82
CA ALA A 281 -28.40 15.67 21.41
C ALA A 281 -29.80 16.23 21.10
N GLY A 282 -30.77 16.05 22.01
CA GLY A 282 -32.10 16.66 21.88
C GLY A 282 -32.09 18.20 21.89
N LYS A 283 -31.04 18.82 22.47
CA LYS A 283 -30.87 20.28 22.50
C LYS A 283 -29.99 20.81 21.37
N ASN A 284 -29.16 19.97 20.76
CA ASN A 284 -28.20 20.41 19.75
C ASN A 284 -28.05 19.37 18.62
N LYS A 285 -28.55 19.73 17.43
CA LYS A 285 -28.56 18.87 16.23
C LYS A 285 -27.16 18.52 15.69
N ILE A 286 -26.11 19.25 16.11
CA ILE A 286 -24.70 18.95 15.79
C ILE A 286 -24.28 17.61 16.40
N ILE A 287 -24.90 17.18 17.50
CA ILE A 287 -24.57 15.93 18.18
C ILE A 287 -25.37 14.78 17.54
N LYS A 288 -24.66 13.73 17.12
CA LYS A 288 -25.20 12.48 16.61
C LYS A 288 -24.89 11.37 17.61
N HIS A 289 -25.92 10.95 18.35
CA HIS A 289 -25.82 9.81 19.28
C HIS A 289 -26.14 8.53 18.52
N ILE A 290 -25.15 7.66 18.40
CA ILE A 290 -25.28 6.35 17.74
C ILE A 290 -25.13 5.29 18.82
N ILE A 291 -26.14 4.42 18.94
CA ILE A 291 -26.04 3.17 19.69
C ILE A 291 -25.95 2.06 18.65
N PRO A 292 -24.80 1.37 18.53
CA PRO A 292 -24.64 0.30 17.56
C PRO A 292 -25.68 -0.79 17.76
N LYS A 293 -26.15 -1.41 16.67
CA LYS A 293 -27.11 -2.53 16.75
C LYS A 293 -26.50 -3.80 17.36
N ARG A 294 -25.18 -3.95 17.21
CA ARG A 294 -24.39 -5.07 17.72
C ARG A 294 -23.72 -4.72 19.05
N ASP A 295 -23.36 -5.75 19.82
CA ASP A 295 -22.82 -5.68 21.18
C ASP A 295 -21.38 -6.24 21.30
N ASP A 296 -20.79 -6.71 20.19
CA ASP A 296 -19.41 -7.22 20.13
C ASP A 296 -18.34 -6.13 19.89
N LEU A 297 -18.73 -4.86 19.86
CA LEU A 297 -17.83 -3.77 19.55
C LEU A 297 -16.93 -3.41 20.73
N VAL A 298 -15.71 -3.02 20.38
CA VAL A 298 -14.80 -2.29 21.26
C VAL A 298 -14.36 -1.01 20.56
N ILE A 299 -13.29 -0.34 21.05
CA ILE A 299 -12.89 1.01 20.60
C ILE A 299 -12.76 1.10 19.08
N GLY A 300 -12.00 0.21 18.44
CA GLY A 300 -11.83 0.22 16.98
C GLY A 300 -13.12 -0.08 16.22
N GLY A 301 -13.98 -0.94 16.76
CA GLY A 301 -15.31 -1.19 16.22
C GLY A 301 -16.21 0.04 16.25
N CYS A 302 -16.22 0.77 17.37
CA CYS A 302 -16.94 2.03 17.49
C CYS A 302 -16.42 3.10 16.52
N TRP A 303 -15.11 3.13 16.26
CA TRP A 303 -14.55 3.99 15.22
C TRP A 303 -15.10 3.67 13.82
N ASN A 304 -15.25 2.38 13.48
CA ASN A 304 -15.86 1.98 12.22
C ASN A 304 -17.32 2.43 12.14
N GLU A 305 -18.13 2.22 13.18
CA GLU A 305 -19.53 2.70 13.23
C GLU A 305 -19.61 4.21 12.97
N ALA A 306 -18.69 5.00 13.53
CA ALA A 306 -18.64 6.44 13.29
C ALA A 306 -18.22 6.78 11.85
N VAL A 307 -17.13 6.21 11.35
CA VAL A 307 -16.54 6.52 10.04
C VAL A 307 -17.45 6.10 8.89
N PHE A 308 -18.13 4.96 8.99
CA PHE A 308 -19.07 4.47 7.98
C PHE A 308 -20.48 5.06 8.14
N SER A 309 -20.72 5.84 9.18
CA SER A 309 -22.00 6.55 9.37
C SER A 309 -22.27 7.52 8.21
N PRO A 310 -23.54 7.67 7.76
CA PRO A 310 -23.92 8.71 6.81
C PRO A 310 -23.72 10.13 7.36
N TYR A 311 -23.49 10.28 8.67
CA TYR A 311 -23.17 11.57 9.29
C TYR A 311 -21.69 11.93 9.22
N CYS A 312 -20.78 11.00 8.91
CA CYS A 312 -19.35 11.27 8.96
C CYS A 312 -18.94 12.28 7.88
N GLY A 313 -18.28 13.35 8.31
CA GLY A 313 -17.74 14.39 7.45
C GLY A 313 -16.48 13.97 6.71
N ARG A 314 -15.94 14.88 5.91
CA ARG A 314 -14.73 14.64 5.10
C ARG A 314 -13.51 14.27 5.94
N TYR A 315 -13.41 14.81 7.15
CA TYR A 315 -12.38 14.47 8.12
C TYR A 315 -12.97 13.90 9.40
N ALA A 316 -12.36 12.84 9.90
CA ALA A 316 -12.72 12.14 11.14
C ALA A 316 -11.67 12.43 12.22
N ILE A 317 -12.06 13.05 13.35
CA ILE A 317 -11.13 13.56 14.36
C ILE A 317 -11.41 12.94 15.72
N GLN A 318 -10.37 12.40 16.36
CA GLN A 318 -10.46 11.77 17.67
C GLN A 318 -10.77 12.77 18.79
N LEU A 319 -11.72 12.40 19.65
CA LEU A 319 -11.79 12.87 21.03
C LEU A 319 -12.22 11.72 21.94
N ASP A 320 -11.32 11.25 22.80
CA ASP A 320 -11.64 10.25 23.82
C ASP A 320 -12.65 10.80 24.83
N SER A 321 -13.56 9.94 25.28
CA SER A 321 -14.73 10.29 26.11
C SER A 321 -14.38 10.80 27.51
N ASP A 322 -13.12 10.67 27.91
CA ASP A 322 -12.53 11.15 29.14
C ASP A 322 -11.46 12.22 28.93
N ASP A 323 -11.27 12.76 27.73
CA ASP A 323 -10.29 13.80 27.41
C ASP A 323 -10.95 15.08 26.90
N LEU A 324 -10.15 16.11 26.62
CA LEU A 324 -10.64 17.44 26.21
C LEU A 324 -9.75 18.05 25.11
N TYR A 325 -10.35 18.82 24.20
CA TYR A 325 -9.58 19.76 23.40
C TYR A 325 -9.02 20.89 24.26
N SER A 326 -7.77 21.29 24.02
CA SER A 326 -7.09 22.29 24.88
C SER A 326 -7.50 23.73 24.60
N SER A 327 -8.16 24.00 23.47
CA SER A 327 -8.58 25.34 23.06
C SER A 327 -9.73 25.31 22.05
N PRO A 328 -10.56 26.38 21.95
CA PRO A 328 -11.60 26.54 20.94
C PRO A 328 -11.12 26.51 19.47
N GLN A 329 -9.82 26.59 19.21
CA GLN A 329 -9.24 26.61 17.87
C GLN A 329 -8.59 25.27 17.49
N THR A 330 -8.81 24.21 18.27
CA THR A 330 -8.17 22.91 18.06
C THR A 330 -8.59 22.29 16.74
N LEU A 331 -9.90 22.25 16.47
CA LEU A 331 -10.43 21.64 15.26
C LEU A 331 -9.96 22.40 14.00
N GLN A 332 -9.99 23.74 14.04
CA GLN A 332 -9.46 24.57 12.95
C GLN A 332 -8.00 24.22 12.63
N LYS A 333 -7.13 24.15 13.65
CA LYS A 333 -5.70 23.83 13.47
C LYS A 333 -5.48 22.44 12.86
N ILE A 334 -6.29 21.45 13.24
CA ILE A 334 -6.20 20.10 12.70
C ILE A 334 -6.56 20.10 11.21
N ILE A 335 -7.69 20.72 10.84
CA ILE A 335 -8.15 20.76 9.45
C ILE A 335 -7.23 21.60 8.57
N ASP A 336 -6.71 22.72 9.05
CA ASP A 336 -5.72 23.52 8.33
C ASP A 336 -4.47 22.70 7.99
N VAL A 337 -4.02 21.84 8.90
CA VAL A 337 -2.88 20.96 8.67
C VAL A 337 -3.20 19.90 7.61
N LEU A 338 -4.35 19.23 7.71
CA LEU A 338 -4.80 18.23 6.73
C LEU A 338 -4.87 18.84 5.33
N ARG A 339 -5.48 20.02 5.18
CA ARG A 339 -5.65 20.74 3.91
C ARG A 339 -4.34 21.26 3.34
N LYS A 340 -3.42 21.78 4.17
CA LYS A 340 -2.17 22.43 3.72
C LYS A 340 -1.35 21.58 2.75
N ASN A 341 -1.40 20.26 2.88
CA ASN A 341 -0.65 19.37 2.00
C ASN A 341 -1.42 18.10 1.62
N ASN A 342 -2.75 18.12 1.72
CA ASN A 342 -3.63 16.97 1.55
C ASN A 342 -3.08 15.74 2.29
N TYR A 343 -2.88 15.84 3.60
CA TYR A 343 -2.42 14.68 4.38
C TYR A 343 -3.57 13.68 4.57
N ALA A 344 -3.26 12.39 4.49
CA ALA A 344 -4.20 11.32 4.80
C ALA A 344 -4.53 11.24 6.30
N MET A 345 -3.59 11.71 7.14
CA MET A 345 -3.71 11.73 8.58
C MET A 345 -2.95 12.92 9.14
N ALA A 346 -3.46 13.51 10.22
CA ALA A 346 -2.76 14.48 11.04
C ALA A 346 -2.75 14.02 12.50
N VAL A 347 -1.64 14.27 13.20
CA VAL A 347 -1.48 13.86 14.59
C VAL A 347 -0.98 15.03 15.44
N GLY A 348 -1.68 15.25 16.56
CA GLY A 348 -1.38 16.28 17.52
C GLY A 348 -0.41 15.88 18.62
N ALA A 349 -0.08 16.89 19.42
CA ALA A 349 0.56 16.77 20.71
C ALA A 349 -0.46 17.03 21.81
N TYR A 350 -0.25 16.40 22.98
CA TYR A 350 -1.17 16.50 24.11
C TYR A 350 -0.44 16.80 25.41
N SER A 351 -1.16 17.38 26.36
CA SER A 351 -0.68 17.57 27.73
C SER A 351 -1.38 16.62 28.68
N ILE A 352 -0.61 15.98 29.57
CA ILE A 352 -1.15 15.11 30.60
C ILE A 352 -1.58 15.99 31.78
N VAL A 353 -2.84 15.84 32.18
CA VAL A 353 -3.47 16.63 33.25
C VAL A 353 -4.20 15.73 34.23
N ASN A 354 -4.39 16.18 35.46
CA ASN A 354 -5.22 15.49 36.45
C ASN A 354 -6.72 15.81 36.28
N ARG A 355 -7.58 15.24 37.13
CA ARG A 355 -9.04 15.52 37.17
C ARG A 355 -9.39 17.01 37.25
N ARG A 356 -8.53 17.85 37.83
CA ARG A 356 -8.68 19.32 37.96
C ARG A 356 -8.01 20.12 36.84
N LEU A 357 -7.59 19.44 35.75
CA LEU A 357 -6.89 20.02 34.60
C LEU A 357 -5.51 20.62 34.90
N LYS A 358 -4.93 20.33 36.06
CA LYS A 358 -3.54 20.70 36.37
C LYS A 358 -2.59 19.74 35.66
N LYS A 359 -1.60 20.29 34.95
CA LYS A 359 -0.55 19.49 34.29
C LYS A 359 0.19 18.63 35.31
N ILE A 360 0.45 17.38 34.94
CA ILE A 360 1.25 16.43 35.72
C ILE A 360 2.43 15.93 34.87
N PRO A 361 3.54 15.49 35.48
CA PRO A 361 4.68 14.96 34.75
C PRO A 361 4.28 13.83 33.78
N PRO A 362 4.93 13.73 32.61
CA PRO A 362 5.98 14.62 32.05
C PRO A 362 5.46 15.95 31.46
N GLY A 363 4.17 16.23 31.54
CA GLY A 363 3.57 17.47 31.03
C GLY A 363 3.16 17.37 29.57
N LEU A 364 4.08 17.65 28.62
CA LEU A 364 3.80 17.67 27.17
C LEU A 364 4.33 16.39 26.50
N ILE A 365 3.48 15.74 25.71
CA ILE A 365 3.85 14.66 24.81
C ILE A 365 3.72 15.15 23.36
N ASP A 366 4.84 15.44 22.71
CA ASP A 366 4.88 16.03 21.36
C ASP A 366 5.39 15.10 20.26
N HIS A 367 5.85 13.90 20.63
CA HIS A 367 6.43 12.88 19.74
C HIS A 367 7.42 13.48 18.70
N LYS A 368 8.36 14.32 19.15
CA LYS A 368 9.42 14.90 18.30
C LYS A 368 10.30 13.88 17.59
N GLU A 369 10.30 12.63 18.05
CA GLU A 369 10.93 11.50 17.38
C GLU A 369 10.31 11.17 16.01
N TRP A 370 9.13 11.71 15.69
CA TRP A 370 8.55 11.64 14.36
C TRP A 370 9.12 12.73 13.44
N THR A 371 9.97 12.34 12.48
CA THR A 371 10.49 13.26 11.46
C THR A 371 9.83 13.00 10.10
N LYS A 372 9.77 14.03 9.23
CA LYS A 372 9.31 13.85 7.84
C LYS A 372 10.17 12.86 7.06
N ALA A 373 11.45 12.73 7.41
CA ALA A 373 12.39 11.88 6.71
C ALA A 373 12.26 10.39 7.09
N ASN A 374 11.99 10.08 8.37
CA ASN A 374 12.11 8.71 8.88
C ASN A 374 11.07 8.32 9.95
N GLY A 375 10.11 9.19 10.28
CA GLY A 375 9.08 8.94 11.30
C GLY A 375 8.30 7.65 11.05
N HIS A 376 7.97 7.33 9.80
CA HIS A 376 7.26 6.11 9.39
C HIS A 376 8.07 4.82 9.60
N ASN A 377 9.41 4.90 9.64
CA ASN A 377 10.28 3.77 9.98
C ASN A 377 10.46 3.71 11.50
N ASN A 378 10.72 4.84 12.15
CA ASN A 378 10.86 4.93 13.59
C ASN A 378 9.56 4.54 14.32
N LEU A 379 8.40 4.66 13.66
CA LEU A 379 7.12 4.20 14.17
C LEU A 379 7.13 2.74 14.58
N LEU A 380 7.81 1.88 13.82
CA LEU A 380 7.92 0.46 14.15
C LEU A 380 8.67 0.24 15.46
N ARG A 381 9.54 1.17 15.87
CA ARG A 381 10.28 1.10 17.14
C ARG A 381 9.48 1.63 18.33
N VAL A 382 8.69 2.69 18.14
CA VAL A 382 7.98 3.38 19.23
C VAL A 382 6.54 2.88 19.43
N ASN A 383 5.95 3.19 20.59
CA ASN A 383 4.65 2.63 21.01
C ASN A 383 3.40 3.46 20.63
N GLY A 384 3.58 4.61 19.97
CA GLY A 384 2.46 5.45 19.53
C GLY A 384 2.90 6.72 18.79
N LEU A 385 1.95 7.39 18.14
CA LEU A 385 2.19 8.62 17.36
C LEU A 385 1.73 9.90 18.10
N GLY A 386 0.98 9.78 19.17
CA GLY A 386 0.35 10.90 19.87
C GLY A 386 -1.13 11.07 19.55
N ALA A 387 -1.73 12.11 20.13
CA ALA A 387 -3.16 12.41 20.08
C ALA A 387 -3.40 13.93 20.01
N PRO A 388 -4.53 14.38 19.45
CA PRO A 388 -5.56 13.61 18.77
C PRO A 388 -5.06 13.18 17.39
N ARG A 389 -5.68 12.13 16.85
CA ARG A 389 -5.50 11.73 15.47
C ARG A 389 -6.68 12.21 14.65
N ALA A 390 -6.41 12.65 13.45
CA ALA A 390 -7.41 13.01 12.48
C ALA A 390 -7.11 12.33 11.16
N PHE A 391 -8.14 11.91 10.46
CA PHE A 391 -8.05 11.08 9.26
C PHE A 391 -8.87 11.69 8.13
N ASP A 392 -8.38 11.57 6.90
CA ASP A 392 -9.22 11.72 5.71
C ASP A 392 -10.20 10.54 5.66
N THR A 393 -11.50 10.85 5.66
CA THR A 393 -12.56 9.85 5.76
C THR A 393 -12.58 8.90 4.57
N SER A 394 -12.23 9.37 3.36
CA SER A 394 -12.18 8.52 2.16
C SER A 394 -11.13 7.42 2.31
N ILE A 395 -9.96 7.76 2.86
CA ILE A 395 -8.85 6.83 3.05
C ILE A 395 -9.11 5.88 4.22
N ILE A 396 -9.61 6.40 5.35
CA ILE A 396 -9.82 5.53 6.53
C ILE A 396 -10.98 4.55 6.31
N ARG A 397 -11.94 4.84 5.43
CA ARG A 397 -12.97 3.88 4.99
C ARG A 397 -12.39 2.72 4.17
N GLU A 398 -11.35 2.94 3.39
CA GLU A 398 -10.65 1.87 2.67
C GLU A 398 -9.84 0.96 3.61
N ILE A 399 -9.37 1.50 4.74
CA ILE A 399 -8.48 0.80 5.67
C ILE A 399 -9.28 0.09 6.79
N GLY A 400 -10.23 0.80 7.40
CA GLY A 400 -10.94 0.37 8.60
C GLY A 400 -10.05 0.31 9.86
N PHE A 401 -10.69 0.28 11.03
CA PHE A 401 -10.02 0.01 12.29
C PHE A 401 -10.18 -1.47 12.66
N PRO A 402 -9.14 -2.14 13.19
CA PRO A 402 -9.33 -3.46 13.80
C PRO A 402 -10.20 -3.32 15.05
N ASN A 403 -11.14 -4.25 15.28
CA ASN A 403 -12.03 -4.23 16.45
C ASN A 403 -11.28 -4.69 17.72
N VAL A 404 -10.38 -3.83 18.23
CA VAL A 404 -9.64 -4.02 19.47
C VAL A 404 -9.68 -2.75 20.33
N SER A 405 -9.39 -2.89 21.63
CA SER A 405 -9.34 -1.76 22.58
C SER A 405 -7.92 -1.21 22.80
N TYR A 406 -6.91 -1.81 22.17
CA TYR A 406 -5.52 -1.37 22.30
C TYR A 406 -4.76 -1.62 21.00
N GLY A 407 -4.24 -0.54 20.39
CA GLY A 407 -3.42 -0.62 19.18
C GLY A 407 -4.20 -0.52 17.87
N GLU A 408 -5.51 -0.27 17.92
CA GLU A 408 -6.35 0.00 16.74
C GLU A 408 -5.88 1.22 15.97
N ASP A 409 -5.57 2.29 16.70
CA ASP A 409 -4.98 3.52 16.21
C ASP A 409 -3.59 3.31 15.58
N TYR A 410 -2.77 2.48 16.22
CA TYR A 410 -1.41 2.15 15.83
C TYR A 410 -1.41 1.33 14.54
N ALA A 411 -2.31 0.35 14.41
CA ALA A 411 -2.51 -0.42 13.18
C ALA A 411 -2.83 0.49 11.99
N VAL A 412 -3.79 1.41 12.17
CA VAL A 412 -4.17 2.39 11.14
C VAL A 412 -2.99 3.30 10.79
N ALA A 413 -2.27 3.79 11.79
CA ALA A 413 -1.14 4.68 11.56
C ALA A 413 0.02 3.98 10.82
N LEU A 414 0.32 2.71 11.12
CA LEU A 414 1.28 1.90 10.37
C LEU A 414 0.83 1.78 8.90
N ARG A 415 -0.43 1.43 8.67
CA ARG A 415 -1.00 1.26 7.32
C ARG A 415 -0.99 2.54 6.51
N ILE A 416 -1.37 3.69 7.10
CA ILE A 416 -1.35 4.99 6.41
C ILE A 416 0.09 5.42 6.13
N SER A 417 0.98 5.34 7.13
CA SER A 417 2.37 5.81 7.02
C SER A 417 3.24 4.99 6.04
N ARG A 418 2.79 3.79 5.65
CA ARG A 418 3.40 3.01 4.57
C ARG A 418 3.35 3.72 3.22
N GLU A 419 2.29 4.49 2.98
CA GLU A 419 2.00 5.09 1.69
C GLU A 419 2.00 6.61 1.72
N TYR A 420 1.34 7.21 2.70
CA TYR A 420 1.00 8.63 2.71
C TYR A 420 1.88 9.43 3.66
N GLN A 421 1.97 10.73 3.38
CA GLN A 421 2.51 11.69 4.34
C GLN A 421 1.52 11.92 5.49
N ILE A 422 2.09 12.14 6.69
CA ILE A 422 1.33 12.45 7.91
C ILE A 422 1.66 13.87 8.38
N GLY A 423 0.62 14.65 8.65
CA GLY A 423 0.70 15.99 9.24
C GLY A 423 0.98 15.92 10.74
N ARG A 424 1.71 16.91 11.28
CA ARG A 424 2.10 16.98 12.69
C ARG A 424 1.79 18.34 13.30
N ILE A 425 1.26 18.34 14.53
CA ILE A 425 1.08 19.53 15.36
C ILE A 425 1.83 19.30 16.68
N TYR A 426 2.96 19.99 16.87
CA TYR A 426 3.83 19.78 18.05
C TYR A 426 3.43 20.62 19.27
N LYS A 427 2.43 21.51 19.13
CA LYS A 427 1.87 22.26 20.26
C LYS A 427 0.70 21.47 20.85
N SER A 428 0.54 21.54 22.18
CA SER A 428 -0.56 20.90 22.87
C SER A 428 -1.90 21.42 22.37
N ILE A 429 -2.67 20.56 21.71
CA ILE A 429 -4.04 20.83 21.26
C ILE A 429 -5.06 19.96 22.02
N TYR A 430 -4.60 19.21 23.02
CA TYR A 430 -5.36 18.13 23.64
C TYR A 430 -4.92 17.93 25.09
N LEU A 431 -5.88 17.67 25.96
CA LEU A 431 -5.64 17.45 27.38
C LEU A 431 -6.03 16.01 27.71
N CYS A 432 -5.02 15.18 27.94
CA CYS A 432 -5.19 13.78 28.33
C CYS A 432 -5.33 13.71 29.85
N ARG A 433 -6.52 13.37 30.34
CA ARG A 433 -6.81 13.29 31.77
C ARG A 433 -6.34 11.96 32.34
N ARG A 434 -5.65 12.02 33.47
CA ARG A 434 -5.17 10.87 34.24
C ARG A 434 -5.51 11.04 35.72
N TRP A 435 -6.04 10.00 36.36
CA TRP A 435 -6.35 9.98 37.80
C TRP A 435 -6.39 8.53 38.31
N ARG A 436 -6.22 8.31 39.61
CA ARG A 436 -5.97 6.99 40.24
C ARG A 436 -6.89 5.84 39.77
N GLU A 437 -8.16 6.12 39.46
CA GLU A 437 -9.16 5.15 38.97
C GLU A 437 -9.20 4.98 37.43
N ASN A 438 -8.53 5.84 36.66
CA ASN A 438 -8.48 5.82 35.17
C ASN A 438 -7.07 5.69 34.59
N THR A 439 -6.03 6.01 35.36
CA THR A 439 -4.72 5.40 35.13
C THR A 439 -4.86 3.95 35.53
N ASP A 440 -4.71 3.02 34.57
CA ASP A 440 -4.50 1.59 34.80
C ASP A 440 -3.28 1.36 35.72
N SER A 441 -3.35 1.78 36.99
CA SER A 441 -2.19 1.98 37.85
C SER A 441 -1.65 0.68 38.45
N VAL A 442 -2.20 -0.47 38.03
CA VAL A 442 -1.49 -1.76 37.96
C VAL A 442 -2.10 -2.56 36.79
N ILE A 443 -1.62 -2.37 35.56
CA ILE A 443 -1.90 -3.34 34.47
C ILE A 443 -1.27 -4.67 34.93
N SER A 444 -2.06 -5.75 34.96
CA SER A 444 -1.51 -7.08 35.29
C SER A 444 -0.44 -7.46 34.25
N ILE A 445 0.53 -8.29 34.65
CA ILE A 445 1.60 -8.73 33.74
C ILE A 445 1.00 -9.34 32.48
N GLU A 446 -0.08 -10.11 32.61
CA GLU A 446 -0.78 -10.75 31.50
C GLU A 446 -1.40 -9.73 30.54
N ARG A 447 -2.03 -8.67 31.05
CA ARG A 447 -2.62 -7.62 30.20
C ARG A 447 -1.54 -6.80 29.50
N GLN A 448 -0.42 -6.50 30.17
CA GLN A 448 0.72 -5.81 29.55
C GLN A 448 1.35 -6.68 28.46
N ASN A 449 1.61 -7.95 28.76
CA ASN A 449 2.14 -8.93 27.80
C ASN A 449 1.24 -9.06 26.58
N ARG A 450 -0.08 -9.19 26.77
CA ARG A 450 -1.04 -9.25 25.65
C ARG A 450 -0.98 -8.00 24.77
N ASN A 451 -0.91 -6.81 25.38
CA ASN A 451 -0.84 -5.54 24.67
C ASN A 451 0.45 -5.41 23.85
N ASP A 452 1.60 -5.75 24.45
CA ASP A 452 2.90 -5.69 23.80
C ASP A 452 3.03 -6.72 22.69
N PHE A 453 2.58 -7.95 22.93
CA PHE A 453 2.56 -9.02 21.94
C PHE A 453 1.72 -8.63 20.72
N TYR A 454 0.52 -8.06 20.93
CA TYR A 454 -0.33 -7.62 19.83
C TYR A 454 0.29 -6.47 19.04
N LYS A 455 0.91 -5.47 19.69
CA LYS A 455 1.61 -4.40 18.96
C LYS A 455 2.83 -4.91 18.20
N ASP A 456 3.56 -5.89 18.74
CA ASP A 456 4.63 -6.58 18.01
C ASP A 456 4.11 -7.36 16.80
N GLU A 457 2.92 -7.95 16.90
CA GLU A 457 2.26 -8.61 15.77
C GLU A 457 1.89 -7.60 14.68
N LEU A 458 1.31 -6.45 15.04
CA LEU A 458 1.03 -5.36 14.09
C LEU A 458 2.31 -4.89 13.37
N ARG A 459 3.42 -4.76 14.10
CA ARG A 459 4.74 -4.43 13.52
C ARG A 459 5.24 -5.55 12.61
N THR A 460 5.05 -6.81 12.99
CA THR A 460 5.44 -7.98 12.19
C THR A 460 4.70 -8.00 10.86
N ILE A 461 3.38 -7.78 10.89
CA ILE A 461 2.54 -7.68 9.70
C ILE A 461 3.04 -6.55 8.79
N GLU A 462 3.29 -5.37 9.35
CA GLU A 462 3.77 -4.23 8.57
C GLU A 462 5.19 -4.44 8.01
N ILE A 463 6.10 -5.05 8.76
CA ILE A 463 7.45 -5.43 8.28
C ILE A 463 7.33 -6.37 7.08
N LYS A 464 6.51 -7.42 7.17
CA LYS A 464 6.27 -8.36 6.06
C LYS A 464 5.67 -7.65 4.85
N ALA A 465 4.69 -6.77 5.05
CA ALA A 465 4.09 -6.01 3.96
C ALA A 465 5.12 -5.11 3.25
N ARG A 466 6.04 -4.47 4.00
CA ARG A 466 7.13 -3.68 3.41
C ARG A 466 8.16 -4.53 2.67
N GLN A 467 8.47 -5.73 3.18
CA GLN A 467 9.35 -6.67 2.48
C GLN A 467 8.77 -7.08 1.14
N ILE A 468 7.47 -7.42 1.08
CA ILE A 468 6.77 -7.75 -0.16
C ILE A 468 6.79 -6.54 -1.11
N LEU A 469 6.44 -5.35 -0.61
CA LEU A 469 6.46 -4.11 -1.41
C LEU A 469 7.84 -3.85 -2.04
N ASN A 470 8.91 -3.98 -1.25
CA ASN A 470 10.27 -3.76 -1.71
C ASN A 470 10.75 -4.85 -2.68
N LYS A 471 10.34 -6.11 -2.46
CA LYS A 471 10.60 -7.21 -3.38
C LYS A 471 9.92 -6.99 -4.73
N ASN A 472 8.61 -6.68 -4.73
CA ASN A 472 7.84 -6.40 -5.95
C ASN A 472 8.42 -5.22 -6.71
N LYS A 473 8.85 -4.17 -6.00
CA LYS A 473 9.53 -3.03 -6.63
C LYS A 473 10.84 -3.44 -7.30
N LYS A 474 11.64 -4.28 -6.65
CA LYS A 474 12.90 -4.79 -7.20
C LYS A 474 12.64 -5.67 -8.43
N ASP A 475 11.58 -6.47 -8.42
CA ASP A 475 11.21 -7.31 -9.55
C ASP A 475 10.64 -6.48 -10.71
N MET A 476 9.85 -5.44 -10.42
CA MET A 476 9.43 -4.43 -11.41
C MET A 476 10.62 -3.71 -12.03
N GLU A 477 11.62 -3.32 -11.24
CA GLU A 477 12.84 -2.68 -11.76
C GLU A 477 13.60 -3.58 -12.76
N LYS A 478 13.56 -4.91 -12.61
CA LYS A 478 14.13 -5.85 -13.59
C LYS A 478 13.33 -5.91 -14.90
N ARG A 479 12.01 -5.70 -14.83
CA ARG A 479 11.10 -5.68 -16.01
C ARG A 479 11.25 -4.40 -16.85
N ILE A 480 11.89 -3.36 -16.31
CA ILE A 480 12.03 -2.07 -16.99
C ILE A 480 13.29 -2.08 -17.87
N PHE A 481 13.09 -1.88 -19.17
CA PHE A 481 14.16 -1.65 -20.15
C PHE A 481 14.60 -0.19 -20.15
N ALA A 482 13.64 0.74 -20.18
CA ALA A 482 13.87 2.18 -20.12
C ALA A 482 12.70 2.89 -19.46
N GLN A 483 12.90 4.14 -19.02
CA GLN A 483 11.82 4.99 -18.51
C GLN A 483 11.61 6.19 -19.44
N TYR A 484 10.35 6.53 -19.69
CA TYR A 484 9.95 7.72 -20.43
C TYR A 484 9.14 8.64 -19.50
N PRO A 485 9.80 9.56 -18.76
CA PRO A 485 9.13 10.52 -17.89
C PRO A 485 8.52 11.67 -18.70
N GLU A 486 7.71 12.52 -18.05
CA GLU A 486 7.09 13.70 -18.68
C GLU A 486 8.12 14.71 -19.26
N LYS A 487 9.35 14.75 -18.74
CA LYS A 487 10.44 15.60 -19.24
C LYS A 487 11.32 14.80 -20.21
N LYS A 488 11.18 15.10 -21.51
CA LYS A 488 11.77 14.37 -22.64
C LYS A 488 13.32 14.39 -22.61
N GLN A 489 13.95 13.21 -22.63
CA GLN A 489 15.40 13.07 -22.83
C GLN A 489 15.76 12.37 -24.15
N LYS A 490 14.93 11.43 -24.62
CA LYS A 490 15.05 10.73 -25.91
C LYS A 490 13.67 10.60 -26.56
N PRO A 491 13.55 10.52 -27.90
CA PRO A 491 12.28 10.23 -28.57
C PRO A 491 11.73 8.86 -28.16
N LEU A 492 10.42 8.77 -27.89
CA LEU A 492 9.79 7.51 -27.46
C LEU A 492 9.87 6.44 -28.56
N THR A 493 9.73 6.85 -29.82
CA THR A 493 9.87 5.99 -30.99
C THR A 493 11.21 5.27 -31.04
N ALA A 494 12.30 5.98 -30.80
CA ALA A 494 13.65 5.39 -30.73
C ALA A 494 13.78 4.38 -29.58
N LEU A 495 13.16 4.65 -28.43
CA LEU A 495 13.14 3.68 -27.32
C LEU A 495 12.36 2.42 -27.69
N CYS A 496 11.21 2.54 -28.34
CA CYS A 496 10.41 1.40 -28.77
C CYS A 496 11.16 0.51 -29.77
N LEU A 497 11.86 1.11 -30.74
CA LEU A 497 12.69 0.37 -31.70
C LEU A 497 13.85 -0.35 -31.01
N ASN A 498 14.57 0.33 -30.12
CA ASN A 498 15.65 -0.28 -29.35
C ASN A 498 15.15 -1.42 -28.45
N LEU A 499 13.97 -1.26 -27.84
CA LEU A 499 13.32 -2.32 -27.06
C LEU A 499 13.05 -3.54 -27.94
N LEU A 500 12.48 -3.33 -29.13
CA LEU A 500 12.15 -4.43 -30.05
C LEU A 500 13.40 -5.19 -30.49
N ASP A 501 14.47 -4.48 -30.85
CA ASP A 501 15.73 -5.09 -31.27
C ASP A 501 16.41 -5.87 -30.13
N GLU A 502 16.34 -5.37 -28.89
CA GLU A 502 16.87 -6.08 -27.72
C GLU A 502 16.03 -7.30 -27.40
N GLN A 503 14.70 -7.17 -27.36
CA GLN A 503 13.81 -8.27 -27.02
C GLN A 503 13.83 -9.39 -28.07
N LYS A 504 14.03 -9.09 -29.36
CA LYS A 504 14.27 -10.12 -30.38
C LYS A 504 15.56 -10.92 -30.13
N LYS A 505 16.55 -10.35 -29.44
CA LYS A 505 17.80 -11.04 -29.09
C LYS A 505 17.68 -11.83 -27.78
N SER A 506 16.97 -11.28 -26.78
CA SER A 506 16.90 -11.86 -25.43
C SER A 506 15.66 -12.71 -25.16
N TRP A 507 14.66 -12.69 -26.04
CA TRP A 507 13.42 -13.45 -25.91
C TRP A 507 13.15 -14.33 -27.15
N PRO A 508 13.55 -15.61 -27.15
CA PRO A 508 13.43 -16.51 -28.30
C PRO A 508 12.01 -16.68 -28.84
N GLY A 509 11.00 -16.70 -27.95
CA GLY A 509 9.60 -16.79 -28.35
C GLY A 509 9.16 -15.58 -29.19
N LEU A 510 9.59 -14.36 -28.82
CA LEU A 510 9.31 -13.17 -29.62
C LEU A 510 10.04 -13.22 -30.96
N ALA A 511 11.31 -13.64 -30.97
CA ALA A 511 12.10 -13.77 -32.19
C ALA A 511 11.41 -14.69 -33.20
N HIS A 512 10.94 -15.85 -32.74
CA HIS A 512 10.19 -16.81 -33.55
C HIS A 512 8.91 -16.20 -34.12
N SER A 513 8.09 -15.53 -33.29
CA SER A 513 6.87 -14.86 -33.76
C SER A 513 7.12 -13.83 -34.88
N TYR A 514 8.25 -13.12 -34.82
CA TYR A 514 8.63 -12.16 -35.86
C TYR A 514 9.20 -12.82 -37.13
N GLN A 515 9.81 -14.01 -37.01
CA GLN A 515 10.20 -14.82 -38.17
C GLN A 515 8.97 -15.35 -38.90
N GLU A 516 7.99 -15.87 -38.17
CA GLU A 516 6.70 -16.30 -38.73
C GLU A 516 5.96 -15.14 -39.39
N LEU A 517 5.99 -13.95 -38.78
CA LEU A 517 5.40 -12.74 -39.36
C LEU A 517 6.01 -12.40 -40.73
N ALA A 518 7.31 -12.60 -40.92
CA ALA A 518 7.97 -12.31 -42.20
C ALA A 518 7.51 -13.24 -43.34
N ASN A 519 6.92 -14.40 -43.00
CA ASN A 519 6.47 -15.43 -43.95
C ASN A 519 4.96 -15.42 -44.20
N ILE A 520 4.22 -14.44 -43.65
CA ILE A 520 2.76 -14.36 -43.81
C ILE A 520 2.36 -14.07 -45.25
N ARG A 521 1.17 -14.54 -45.64
CA ARG A 521 0.59 -14.25 -46.96
C ARG A 521 -0.39 -13.10 -46.84
N THR A 522 -0.35 -12.18 -47.79
CA THR A 522 -1.31 -11.09 -47.89
C THR A 522 -1.94 -11.06 -49.28
N ARG A 523 -3.18 -10.59 -49.37
CA ARG A 523 -3.83 -10.25 -50.64
C ARG A 523 -4.82 -9.12 -50.44
N SER A 524 -5.05 -8.33 -51.47
CA SER A 524 -5.97 -7.20 -51.43
C SER A 524 -7.29 -7.55 -52.11
N VAL A 525 -8.39 -7.05 -51.55
CA VAL A 525 -9.75 -7.18 -52.08
C VAL A 525 -10.34 -5.78 -52.27
N SER A 526 -10.79 -5.48 -53.49
CA SER A 526 -11.49 -4.23 -53.78
C SER A 526 -12.97 -4.37 -53.42
N CYS A 527 -13.48 -3.47 -52.57
CA CYS A 527 -14.87 -3.42 -52.14
C CYS A 527 -15.63 -2.24 -52.79
N GLY A 528 -15.23 -1.87 -54.00
CA GLY A 528 -15.78 -0.71 -54.71
C GLY A 528 -15.02 0.58 -54.36
N SER A 529 -15.50 1.33 -53.36
CA SER A 529 -14.95 2.64 -52.97
C SER A 529 -13.70 2.57 -52.08
N TYR A 530 -13.40 1.41 -51.51
CA TYR A 530 -12.25 1.20 -50.64
C TYR A 530 -11.63 -0.19 -50.86
N LYS A 531 -10.41 -0.35 -50.35
CA LYS A 531 -9.64 -1.59 -50.39
C LYS A 531 -9.53 -2.20 -48.99
N VAL A 532 -9.53 -3.53 -48.93
CA VAL A 532 -9.27 -4.31 -47.72
C VAL A 532 -8.13 -5.27 -48.00
N ASP A 533 -7.15 -5.32 -47.10
CA ASP A 533 -6.09 -6.31 -47.13
C ASP A 533 -6.45 -7.49 -46.22
N LEU A 534 -6.33 -8.70 -46.76
CA LEU A 534 -6.40 -9.93 -45.99
C LEU A 534 -4.98 -10.36 -45.62
N GLN A 535 -4.79 -10.74 -44.37
CA GLN A 535 -3.53 -11.30 -43.88
C GLN A 535 -3.77 -12.71 -43.33
N PHE A 536 -3.10 -13.72 -43.89
CA PHE A 536 -3.07 -15.06 -43.33
C PHE A 536 -2.02 -15.13 -42.21
N ASN A 537 -2.50 -15.22 -40.96
CA ASN A 537 -1.63 -15.22 -39.79
C ASN A 537 -2.10 -16.28 -38.76
N PRO A 538 -1.58 -17.52 -38.82
CA PRO A 538 -2.03 -18.60 -37.94
C PRO A 538 -1.71 -18.36 -36.47
N GLN A 539 -0.69 -17.57 -36.15
CA GLN A 539 -0.32 -17.22 -34.77
C GLN A 539 -1.44 -16.45 -34.04
N ARG A 540 -2.40 -15.90 -34.78
CA ARG A 540 -3.54 -15.15 -34.23
C ARG A 540 -4.71 -16.04 -33.82
N ALA A 541 -4.68 -17.35 -34.10
CA ALA A 541 -5.78 -18.27 -33.81
C ALA A 541 -6.21 -18.26 -32.35
N VAL A 542 -5.25 -18.29 -31.42
CA VAL A 542 -5.52 -18.24 -29.96
C VAL A 542 -6.20 -16.93 -29.57
N SER A 543 -5.68 -15.80 -30.05
CA SER A 543 -6.26 -14.48 -29.72
C SER A 543 -7.65 -14.27 -30.33
N SER A 544 -7.86 -14.75 -31.57
CA SER A 544 -9.13 -14.62 -32.28
C SER A 544 -10.20 -15.55 -31.72
N GLY A 545 -9.80 -16.71 -31.20
CA GLY A 545 -10.67 -17.71 -30.58
C GLY A 545 -10.88 -17.54 -29.08
N ALA A 546 -10.17 -16.62 -28.42
CA ALA A 546 -10.21 -16.47 -26.97
C ALA A 546 -11.64 -16.27 -26.47
N ALA A 547 -12.00 -17.02 -25.42
CA ALA A 547 -13.23 -16.82 -24.68
C ALA A 547 -13.12 -15.53 -23.86
N VAL A 548 -14.13 -14.68 -23.98
CA VAL A 548 -14.21 -13.37 -23.30
C VAL A 548 -15.45 -13.27 -22.41
N ASP A 549 -16.11 -14.40 -22.14
CA ASP A 549 -17.17 -14.45 -21.16
C ASP A 549 -16.61 -14.29 -19.74
N ARG A 550 -17.49 -13.88 -18.83
CA ARG A 550 -17.12 -13.52 -17.46
C ARG A 550 -16.51 -14.69 -16.68
N GLU A 551 -16.94 -15.91 -16.95
CA GLU A 551 -16.49 -17.11 -16.24
C GLU A 551 -15.07 -17.50 -16.69
N SER A 552 -14.83 -17.56 -17.99
CA SER A 552 -13.50 -17.79 -18.57
C SER A 552 -12.48 -16.75 -18.12
N ILE A 553 -12.86 -15.46 -18.06
CA ILE A 553 -12.00 -14.38 -17.58
C ILE A 553 -11.65 -14.55 -16.09
N LYS A 554 -12.64 -14.88 -15.26
CA LYS A 554 -12.43 -15.06 -13.81
C LYS A 554 -11.47 -16.22 -13.51
N ASN A 555 -11.47 -17.25 -14.37
CA ASN A 555 -10.71 -18.47 -14.16
C ASN A 555 -9.31 -18.47 -14.80
N ARG A 556 -8.95 -17.45 -15.60
CA ARG A 556 -7.61 -17.33 -16.20
C ARG A 556 -6.73 -16.33 -15.46
N LEU A 557 -5.43 -16.59 -15.43
CA LEU A 557 -4.45 -15.57 -15.03
C LEU A 557 -4.37 -14.50 -16.12
N CYS A 558 -4.50 -13.22 -15.74
CA CYS A 558 -4.37 -12.12 -16.70
C CYS A 558 -2.93 -12.02 -17.21
N PHE A 559 -2.73 -12.29 -18.50
CA PHE A 559 -1.43 -12.29 -19.18
C PHE A 559 -0.82 -10.90 -19.39
N LEU A 560 -1.53 -9.82 -19.02
CA LEU A 560 -1.02 -8.44 -19.05
C LEU A 560 -0.54 -7.94 -17.68
N CYS A 561 -0.82 -8.68 -16.60
CA CYS A 561 -0.29 -8.38 -15.28
C CYS A 561 1.21 -8.66 -15.21
N ILE A 562 1.96 -7.75 -14.58
CA ILE A 562 3.43 -7.80 -14.51
C ILE A 562 3.98 -9.12 -13.97
N ASP A 563 3.26 -9.73 -13.02
CA ASP A 563 3.63 -11.00 -12.38
C ASP A 563 3.41 -12.20 -13.32
N ASN A 564 2.55 -12.06 -14.32
CA ASN A 564 2.20 -13.10 -15.30
C ASN A 564 2.88 -12.91 -16.66
N LEU A 565 3.62 -11.81 -16.86
CA LEU A 565 4.39 -11.60 -18.09
C LEU A 565 5.48 -12.68 -18.24
N PRO A 566 5.75 -13.18 -19.45
CA PRO A 566 6.92 -14.03 -19.75
C PRO A 566 8.18 -13.46 -19.11
N ILE A 567 8.99 -14.28 -18.44
CA ILE A 567 10.10 -13.83 -17.59
C ILE A 567 11.09 -12.91 -18.34
N GLN A 568 11.30 -13.17 -19.63
CA GLN A 568 12.20 -12.41 -20.50
C GLN A 568 11.59 -11.09 -20.99
N GLN A 569 10.26 -10.96 -20.95
CA GLN A 569 9.57 -9.79 -21.47
C GLN A 569 9.84 -8.58 -20.59
N ARG A 570 10.42 -7.55 -21.21
CA ARG A 570 10.70 -6.24 -20.62
C ARG A 570 9.92 -5.15 -21.35
N GLY A 571 9.82 -3.98 -20.72
CA GLY A 571 9.07 -2.87 -21.29
C GLY A 571 9.65 -1.49 -20.98
N ILE A 572 9.12 -0.48 -21.67
CA ILE A 572 9.40 0.92 -21.37
C ILE A 572 8.36 1.42 -20.38
N LEU A 573 8.79 1.90 -19.22
CA LEU A 573 7.90 2.55 -18.25
C LEU A 573 7.51 3.93 -18.76
N TYR A 574 6.29 4.06 -19.26
CA TYR A 574 5.73 5.30 -19.80
C TYR A 574 4.94 6.04 -18.71
N ARG A 575 5.39 7.25 -18.36
CA ARG A 575 4.75 8.16 -17.40
C ARG A 575 4.32 7.49 -16.07
N ARG A 576 5.12 6.54 -15.58
CA ARG A 576 4.97 5.79 -14.30
C ARG A 576 3.87 4.74 -14.24
N ASP A 577 2.82 4.85 -15.02
CA ASP A 577 1.62 4.02 -14.84
C ASP A 577 1.45 2.95 -15.93
N TYR A 578 2.24 3.02 -17.01
CA TYR A 578 2.09 2.13 -18.16
C TYR A 578 3.40 1.48 -18.58
N LEU A 579 3.31 0.26 -19.11
CA LEU A 579 4.43 -0.42 -19.77
C LEU A 579 4.14 -0.57 -21.26
N ILE A 580 5.07 -0.10 -22.09
CA ILE A 580 5.09 -0.41 -23.52
C ILE A 580 5.88 -1.70 -23.70
N LEU A 581 5.23 -2.73 -24.24
CA LEU A 581 5.74 -4.09 -24.41
C LEU A 581 5.77 -4.44 -25.91
N CYS A 582 6.73 -5.25 -26.34
CA CYS A 582 6.65 -5.89 -27.67
C CYS A 582 5.49 -6.88 -27.68
N ASN A 583 4.63 -6.82 -28.71
CA ASN A 583 3.50 -7.73 -28.85
C ASN A 583 4.02 -9.14 -29.22
N PRO A 584 3.77 -10.20 -28.43
CA PRO A 584 4.26 -11.55 -28.71
C PRO A 584 3.58 -12.23 -29.91
N ALA A 585 2.42 -11.74 -30.35
CA ALA A 585 1.70 -12.22 -31.52
C ALA A 585 1.47 -11.05 -32.49
N PRO A 586 2.55 -10.52 -33.10
CA PRO A 586 2.51 -9.30 -33.89
C PRO A 586 1.71 -9.50 -35.19
N ILE A 587 1.11 -8.40 -35.66
CA ILE A 587 0.45 -8.28 -36.98
C ILE A 587 1.33 -7.48 -37.96
N PHE A 588 2.22 -6.64 -37.43
CA PHE A 588 3.10 -5.76 -38.18
C PHE A 588 4.53 -5.84 -37.62
N ASP A 589 5.51 -5.47 -38.45
CA ASP A 589 6.95 -5.52 -38.16
C ASP A 589 7.37 -4.68 -36.94
N LYS A 590 6.53 -3.72 -36.54
CA LYS A 590 6.63 -2.93 -35.31
C LYS A 590 5.27 -2.90 -34.63
N HIS A 591 5.07 -3.73 -33.61
CA HIS A 591 3.78 -3.86 -32.93
C HIS A 591 3.99 -3.90 -31.43
N PHE A 592 3.42 -2.93 -30.73
CA PHE A 592 3.53 -2.80 -29.28
C PHE A 592 2.17 -2.92 -28.59
N THR A 593 2.18 -3.52 -27.41
CA THR A 593 1.06 -3.54 -26.47
C THR A 593 1.39 -2.60 -25.32
N ILE A 594 0.51 -1.66 -25.00
CA ILE A 594 0.68 -0.70 -23.91
C ILE A 594 -0.28 -1.07 -22.80
N VAL A 595 0.24 -1.52 -21.67
CA VAL A 595 -0.54 -2.06 -20.55
C VAL A 595 -0.51 -1.11 -19.37
N ASN A 596 -1.64 -0.96 -18.67
CA ASN A 596 -1.66 -0.33 -17.36
C ASN A 596 -0.95 -1.23 -16.33
N LEU A 597 -0.14 -0.67 -15.43
CA LEU A 597 0.49 -1.44 -14.36
C LEU A 597 -0.50 -1.97 -13.32
N HIS A 598 -1.65 -1.32 -13.20
CA HIS A 598 -2.75 -1.75 -12.36
C HIS A 598 -3.75 -2.57 -13.18
N HIS A 599 -4.18 -3.70 -12.61
CA HIS A 599 -5.25 -4.54 -13.18
C HIS A 599 -6.58 -3.78 -13.03
N GLN A 600 -6.97 -3.08 -14.08
CA GLN A 600 -8.21 -2.29 -14.13
C GLN A 600 -8.98 -2.65 -15.40
N PRO A 601 -10.33 -2.64 -15.40
CA PRO A 601 -11.12 -2.98 -16.57
C PRO A 601 -10.76 -2.16 -17.82
N GLN A 602 -10.89 -2.78 -19.00
CA GLN A 602 -10.76 -2.08 -20.28
C GLN A 602 -11.90 -1.09 -20.46
N ALA A 603 -11.59 0.20 -20.42
CA ALA A 603 -12.57 1.28 -20.55
C ALA A 603 -11.95 2.56 -21.13
N ILE A 604 -12.53 3.09 -22.21
CA ILE A 604 -11.99 4.23 -22.95
C ILE A 604 -11.99 5.51 -22.12
N ALA A 605 -12.99 5.71 -21.27
CA ALA A 605 -13.08 6.90 -20.42
C ALA A 605 -11.85 7.05 -19.50
N ALA A 606 -11.30 5.94 -19.02
CA ALA A 606 -10.10 5.92 -18.20
C ALA A 606 -8.80 6.06 -19.01
N SER A 607 -8.84 5.78 -20.33
CA SER A 607 -7.65 5.74 -21.19
C SER A 607 -7.61 6.80 -22.29
N LEU A 608 -8.58 7.69 -22.38
CA LEU A 608 -8.62 8.72 -23.43
C LEU A 608 -7.39 9.63 -23.37
N ILE A 609 -7.04 10.09 -22.16
CA ILE A 609 -5.83 10.90 -21.92
C ILE A 609 -4.58 10.09 -22.30
N LEU A 610 -4.53 8.80 -21.96
CA LEU A 610 -3.42 7.94 -22.36
C LEU A 610 -3.31 7.85 -23.88
N LEU A 611 -4.43 7.60 -24.57
CA LEU A 611 -4.51 7.44 -26.02
C LEU A 611 -3.99 8.68 -26.75
N THR A 612 -4.46 9.88 -26.40
CA THR A 612 -4.03 11.14 -27.02
C THR A 612 -2.57 11.47 -26.74
N ASN A 613 -2.10 11.25 -25.51
CA ASN A 613 -0.71 11.47 -25.14
C ASN A 613 0.24 10.49 -25.86
N MET A 614 -0.14 9.22 -25.96
CA MET A 614 0.65 8.21 -26.66
C MET A 614 0.73 8.47 -28.16
N ALA A 615 -0.38 8.83 -28.81
CA ALA A 615 -0.39 9.17 -30.22
C ALA A 615 0.57 10.33 -30.52
N ARG A 616 0.56 11.37 -29.67
CA ARG A 616 1.51 12.50 -29.77
C ARG A 616 2.95 12.06 -29.55
N ASP A 617 3.23 11.28 -28.51
CA ASP A 617 4.61 10.94 -28.13
C ASP A 617 5.25 9.90 -29.07
N LEU A 618 4.44 9.10 -29.78
CA LEU A 618 4.88 8.12 -30.79
C LEU A 618 4.82 8.65 -32.24
N SER A 619 4.34 9.87 -32.45
CA SER A 619 4.36 10.55 -33.74
C SER A 619 5.81 10.79 -34.23
N PRO A 620 6.07 10.77 -35.56
CA PRO A 620 5.13 10.53 -36.66
C PRO A 620 5.04 9.05 -37.08
N HIS A 621 5.70 8.13 -36.37
CA HIS A 621 5.92 6.78 -36.89
C HIS A 621 4.81 5.78 -36.57
N PHE A 622 3.97 6.04 -35.57
CA PHE A 622 2.96 5.09 -35.12
C PHE A 622 1.56 5.70 -35.04
N THR A 623 0.57 4.83 -35.23
CA THR A 623 -0.82 5.03 -34.86
C THR A 623 -1.10 4.21 -33.60
N VAL A 624 -1.86 4.77 -32.66
CA VAL A 624 -2.26 4.09 -31.42
C VAL A 624 -3.73 3.74 -31.50
N PHE A 625 -4.11 2.55 -31.05
CA PHE A 625 -5.49 2.10 -31.10
C PHE A 625 -5.98 1.47 -29.80
N TYR A 626 -7.31 1.49 -29.68
CA TYR A 626 -8.09 0.93 -28.59
C TYR A 626 -9.15 -0.02 -29.15
N ASN A 627 -9.28 -1.19 -28.53
CA ASN A 627 -10.38 -2.10 -28.74
C ASN A 627 -11.27 -2.09 -27.50
N GLY A 628 -12.57 -1.84 -27.65
CA GLY A 628 -13.51 -1.96 -26.55
C GLY A 628 -13.57 -3.39 -25.99
N PRO A 629 -14.05 -3.58 -24.74
CA PRO A 629 -14.02 -4.88 -24.06
C PRO A 629 -14.80 -5.97 -24.81
N ALA A 630 -15.82 -5.59 -25.59
CA ALA A 630 -16.59 -6.49 -26.44
C ALA A 630 -16.31 -6.29 -27.94
N CYS A 631 -15.17 -5.69 -28.31
CA CYS A 631 -14.83 -5.31 -29.68
C CYS A 631 -13.37 -5.69 -30.01
N GLY A 632 -12.97 -6.93 -29.72
CA GLY A 632 -11.64 -7.44 -30.05
C GLY A 632 -10.53 -7.12 -29.05
N ALA A 633 -10.86 -6.71 -27.82
CA ALA A 633 -9.89 -6.68 -26.72
C ALA A 633 -9.53 -8.10 -26.28
N SER A 634 -8.23 -8.42 -26.22
CA SER A 634 -7.77 -9.74 -25.78
C SER A 634 -7.85 -9.93 -24.25
N ALA A 635 -7.80 -8.82 -23.51
CA ALA A 635 -7.98 -8.73 -22.07
C ALA A 635 -9.01 -7.64 -21.73
N PRO A 636 -10.32 -7.93 -21.80
CA PRO A 636 -11.36 -6.95 -21.45
C PRO A 636 -11.34 -6.56 -19.96
N ASP A 637 -10.67 -7.35 -19.12
CA ASP A 637 -10.50 -7.13 -17.70
C ASP A 637 -9.25 -6.31 -17.35
N HIS A 638 -8.36 -6.01 -18.31
CA HIS A 638 -7.12 -5.28 -18.08
C HIS A 638 -6.91 -4.20 -19.14
N LEU A 639 -6.87 -2.93 -18.71
CA LEU A 639 -6.70 -1.78 -19.58
C LEU A 639 -5.41 -1.83 -20.42
N HIS A 640 -5.57 -1.80 -21.74
CA HIS A 640 -4.45 -1.77 -22.68
C HIS A 640 -4.79 -1.07 -24.00
N LEU A 641 -3.77 -0.45 -24.59
CA LEU A 641 -3.74 0.08 -25.95
C LEU A 641 -2.75 -0.72 -26.79
N GLN A 642 -2.73 -0.48 -28.09
CA GLN A 642 -1.73 -1.04 -29.00
C GLN A 642 -1.21 0.03 -29.94
N ALA A 643 0.04 -0.10 -30.40
CA ALA A 643 0.68 0.82 -31.33
C ALA A 643 1.31 0.07 -32.50
N ILE A 644 1.08 0.56 -33.71
CA ILE A 644 1.46 -0.04 -34.99
C ILE A 644 1.99 1.05 -35.94
N PRO A 645 2.67 0.72 -37.05
CA PRO A 645 3.19 1.72 -37.96
C PRO A 645 2.05 2.61 -38.49
N LYS A 646 2.30 3.92 -38.61
CA LYS A 646 1.27 4.89 -38.98
C LYS A 646 0.54 4.51 -40.27
N ASN A 647 1.29 4.11 -41.30
CA ASN A 647 0.75 3.82 -42.64
C ASN A 647 0.40 2.34 -42.83
N ALA A 648 0.13 1.60 -41.76
CA ALA A 648 -0.11 0.16 -41.82
C ALA A 648 -1.54 -0.22 -42.23
N LEU A 649 -2.47 0.73 -42.28
CA LEU A 649 -3.90 0.47 -42.42
C LEU A 649 -4.48 1.21 -43.64
N PRO A 650 -5.11 0.51 -44.61
CA PRO A 650 -5.68 1.14 -45.80
C PRO A 650 -6.68 2.25 -45.51
N PHE A 651 -7.46 2.13 -44.43
CA PHE A 651 -8.47 3.13 -44.09
C PHE A 651 -7.89 4.49 -43.71
N ILE A 652 -6.61 4.58 -43.32
CA ILE A 652 -6.00 5.87 -42.98
C ILE A 652 -5.94 6.76 -44.22
N GLU A 653 -5.57 6.21 -45.39
CA GLU A 653 -5.61 6.92 -46.67
C GLU A 653 -7.05 7.30 -47.06
N THR A 654 -8.01 6.37 -46.90
CA THR A 654 -9.44 6.66 -47.13
C THR A 654 -9.96 7.79 -46.22
N SER A 655 -9.45 7.88 -44.98
CA SER A 655 -9.86 8.92 -44.03
C SER A 655 -9.44 10.33 -44.45
N GLU A 656 -8.41 10.45 -45.28
CA GLU A 656 -7.90 11.75 -45.75
C GLU A 656 -8.77 12.35 -46.86
N THR A 657 -9.57 11.53 -47.55
CA THR A 657 -10.46 12.00 -48.63
C THR A 657 -11.84 12.45 -48.14
N ILE A 658 -12.18 12.19 -46.88
CA ILE A 658 -13.50 12.50 -46.31
C ILE A 658 -13.55 13.95 -45.84
N SER A 659 -14.60 14.67 -46.25
CA SER A 659 -14.82 16.07 -45.86
C SER A 659 -15.54 16.20 -44.51
N PRO A 660 -15.27 17.25 -43.72
CA PRO A 660 -15.95 17.46 -42.44
C PRO A 660 -17.40 17.86 -42.68
N ILE A 661 -18.30 17.34 -41.84
CA ILE A 661 -19.72 17.65 -41.88
C ILE A 661 -20.10 18.81 -40.95
N LYS A 662 -19.30 19.05 -39.90
CA LYS A 662 -19.47 20.17 -38.96
C LYS A 662 -18.22 20.42 -38.12
N GLU A 663 -18.21 21.55 -37.42
CA GLU A 663 -17.17 21.90 -36.44
C GLU A 663 -17.83 22.33 -35.13
N ILE A 664 -17.34 21.81 -34.00
CA ILE A 664 -17.85 22.11 -32.65
C ILE A 664 -16.67 22.45 -31.75
N SER A 665 -16.62 23.67 -31.24
CA SER A 665 -15.56 24.12 -30.31
C SER A 665 -14.14 23.89 -30.84
N GLY A 666 -13.92 24.06 -32.15
CA GLY A 666 -12.62 23.84 -32.81
C GLY A 666 -12.30 22.37 -33.11
N VAL A 667 -13.27 21.46 -32.96
CA VAL A 667 -13.17 20.04 -33.32
C VAL A 667 -14.01 19.79 -34.57
N LYS A 668 -13.36 19.36 -35.66
CA LYS A 668 -14.06 18.99 -36.90
C LYS A 668 -14.56 17.56 -36.79
N VAL A 669 -15.81 17.33 -37.18
CA VAL A 669 -16.47 16.02 -37.14
C VAL A 669 -16.73 15.54 -38.56
N TYR A 670 -16.46 14.26 -38.81
CA TYR A 670 -16.58 13.63 -40.12
C TYR A 670 -17.36 12.32 -40.01
N THR A 671 -18.04 11.94 -41.09
CA THR A 671 -18.70 10.65 -41.29
C THR A 671 -18.84 10.40 -42.80
N GLU A 672 -18.91 9.15 -43.24
CA GLU A 672 -19.13 8.79 -44.63
C GLU A 672 -20.00 7.53 -44.71
N GLU A 673 -21.00 7.55 -45.58
CA GLU A 673 -22.04 6.52 -45.70
C GLU A 673 -21.56 5.38 -46.62
N LYS A 674 -20.69 5.67 -47.59
CA LYS A 674 -20.24 4.71 -48.63
C LYS A 674 -19.11 3.77 -48.22
N LEU A 675 -18.97 3.45 -46.94
CA LEU A 675 -17.86 2.64 -46.40
C LEU A 675 -18.27 1.27 -45.87
N ASP A 676 -19.57 0.94 -45.91
CA ASP A 676 -20.16 -0.31 -45.38
C ASP A 676 -19.94 -0.55 -43.88
N ARG A 677 -19.36 0.42 -43.18
CA ARG A 677 -19.12 0.40 -41.74
C ARG A 677 -19.32 1.78 -41.15
N SER A 678 -19.86 1.81 -39.92
CA SER A 678 -20.10 3.06 -39.21
C SER A 678 -18.78 3.64 -38.73
N VAL A 679 -18.43 4.83 -39.24
CA VAL A 679 -17.23 5.57 -38.82
C VAL A 679 -17.58 7.00 -38.47
N VAL A 680 -17.06 7.46 -37.33
CA VAL A 680 -17.08 8.86 -36.92
C VAL A 680 -15.64 9.29 -36.71
N MET A 681 -15.24 10.43 -37.28
CA MET A 681 -13.91 10.96 -37.06
C MET A 681 -13.96 12.34 -36.41
N MET A 682 -12.94 12.64 -35.61
CA MET A 682 -12.81 13.93 -34.93
C MET A 682 -11.38 14.44 -35.06
N ASP A 683 -11.22 15.62 -35.64
CA ASP A 683 -9.93 16.31 -35.72
C ASP A 683 -9.92 17.52 -34.77
N GLY A 684 -8.89 17.62 -33.94
CA GLY A 684 -8.73 18.77 -33.03
C GLY A 684 -7.26 19.12 -32.79
N LYS A 685 -6.96 20.42 -32.73
CA LYS A 685 -5.63 20.94 -32.33
C LYS A 685 -5.50 21.18 -30.83
N ASN A 686 -6.62 21.26 -30.12
CA ASN A 686 -6.65 21.40 -28.67
C ASN A 686 -7.05 20.06 -28.03
N GLU A 687 -6.12 19.45 -27.29
CA GLU A 687 -6.33 18.16 -26.63
C GLU A 687 -7.56 18.18 -25.71
N LYS A 688 -7.78 19.26 -24.96
CA LYS A 688 -8.89 19.39 -24.02
C LYS A 688 -10.23 19.46 -24.75
N SER A 689 -10.36 20.31 -25.76
CA SER A 689 -11.57 20.42 -26.57
C SER A 689 -11.92 19.08 -27.24
N LEU A 690 -10.92 18.38 -27.80
CA LEU A 690 -11.12 17.07 -28.40
C LEU A 690 -11.63 16.04 -27.39
N GLN A 691 -11.03 16.01 -26.19
CA GLN A 691 -11.44 15.10 -25.13
C GLN A 691 -12.87 15.38 -24.64
N GLU A 692 -13.24 16.66 -24.50
CA GLU A 692 -14.60 17.08 -24.11
C GLU A 692 -15.63 16.65 -25.16
N GLN A 693 -15.37 16.89 -26.44
CA GLN A 693 -16.29 16.49 -27.52
C GLN A 693 -16.38 14.97 -27.67
N PHE A 694 -15.26 14.25 -27.56
CA PHE A 694 -15.27 12.80 -27.55
C PHE A 694 -16.09 12.24 -26.37
N THR A 695 -15.91 12.79 -25.17
CA THR A 695 -16.66 12.37 -23.98
C THR A 695 -18.16 12.62 -24.16
N ARG A 696 -18.53 13.78 -24.70
CA ARG A 696 -19.94 14.11 -25.02
C ARG A 696 -20.51 13.12 -26.04
N PHE A 697 -19.77 12.80 -27.08
CA PHE A 697 -20.15 11.81 -28.09
C PHE A 697 -20.39 10.42 -27.48
N ILE A 698 -19.48 9.93 -26.63
CA ILE A 698 -19.65 8.66 -25.93
C ILE A 698 -20.91 8.68 -25.05
N ASN A 699 -21.14 9.75 -24.29
CA ASN A 699 -22.32 9.85 -23.43
C ASN A 699 -23.64 9.84 -24.22
N ILE A 700 -23.67 10.54 -25.37
CA ILE A 700 -24.83 10.53 -26.27
C ILE A 700 -25.06 9.11 -26.80
N ALA A 701 -24.01 8.46 -27.32
CA ALA A 701 -24.09 7.10 -27.84
C ALA A 701 -24.57 6.11 -26.76
N GLN A 702 -24.04 6.18 -25.54
CA GLN A 702 -24.45 5.33 -24.42
C GLN A 702 -25.94 5.50 -24.09
N ARG A 703 -26.41 6.75 -24.02
CA ARG A 703 -27.82 7.05 -23.71
C ARG A 703 -28.74 6.55 -24.82
N MET A 704 -28.40 6.81 -26.08
CA MET A 704 -29.21 6.39 -27.23
C MET A 704 -29.28 4.88 -27.40
N LEU A 705 -28.15 4.18 -27.14
CA LEU A 705 -28.04 2.73 -27.26
C LEU A 705 -28.42 1.99 -25.96
N GLN A 706 -28.72 2.72 -24.89
CA GLN A 706 -29.08 2.18 -23.56
C GLN A 706 -28.05 1.17 -23.02
N THR A 707 -26.75 1.43 -23.22
CA THR A 707 -25.69 0.51 -22.81
C THR A 707 -25.35 0.63 -21.33
N LYS A 708 -25.11 -0.50 -20.65
CA LYS A 708 -24.68 -0.53 -19.24
C LYS A 708 -23.24 -0.03 -19.01
N GLY A 709 -22.42 -0.01 -20.06
CA GLY A 709 -21.02 0.41 -20.06
C GLY A 709 -20.72 1.30 -21.26
N GLU A 710 -19.46 1.33 -21.70
CA GLU A 710 -19.10 2.02 -22.96
C GLU A 710 -19.85 1.42 -24.15
N PRO A 711 -20.17 2.23 -25.18
CA PRO A 711 -20.73 1.69 -26.40
C PRO A 711 -19.71 0.77 -27.05
N MET A 712 -20.18 -0.22 -27.80
CA MET A 712 -19.30 -1.11 -28.55
C MET A 712 -18.58 -0.31 -29.63
N LEU A 713 -17.25 -0.23 -29.56
CA LEU A 713 -16.45 0.59 -30.44
C LEU A 713 -14.99 0.16 -30.56
N ASN A 714 -14.36 0.61 -31.65
CA ASN A 714 -12.92 0.58 -31.87
C ASN A 714 -12.42 1.99 -32.18
N ILE A 715 -11.21 2.35 -31.73
CA ILE A 715 -10.66 3.69 -31.94
C ILE A 715 -9.24 3.61 -32.47
N LEU A 716 -8.93 4.40 -33.50
CA LEU A 716 -7.56 4.77 -33.86
C LEU A 716 -7.32 6.23 -33.47
N CYS A 717 -6.12 6.53 -32.98
CA CYS A 717 -5.66 7.88 -32.68
C CYS A 717 -4.33 8.15 -33.39
N ILE A 718 -4.33 9.20 -34.20
CA ILE A 718 -3.19 9.67 -34.99
C ILE A 718 -2.88 11.09 -34.52
N TYR A 719 -1.60 11.45 -34.42
CA TYR A 719 -1.19 12.83 -34.19
C TYR A 719 -0.16 13.23 -35.25
N GLU A 720 -0.48 14.27 -36.00
CA GLU A 720 0.38 14.82 -37.05
C GLU A 720 0.05 16.30 -37.26
N ASN A 721 1.05 17.11 -37.62
CA ASN A 721 0.87 18.54 -37.91
C ASN A 721 0.10 19.29 -36.80
N ASP A 722 0.43 19.00 -35.55
CA ASP A 722 -0.20 19.55 -34.34
C ASP A 722 -1.72 19.31 -34.25
N THR A 723 -2.19 18.24 -34.87
CA THR A 723 -3.61 17.86 -34.91
C THR A 723 -3.75 16.40 -34.51
N TRP A 724 -4.64 16.13 -33.55
CA TRP A 724 -5.10 14.79 -33.26
C TRP A 724 -6.27 14.44 -34.17
N ARG A 725 -6.24 13.24 -34.73
CA ARG A 725 -7.36 12.60 -35.42
C ARG A 725 -7.77 11.36 -34.65
N LEU A 726 -9.02 11.33 -34.21
CA LEU A 726 -9.69 10.13 -33.69
C LEU A 726 -10.53 9.53 -34.81
N ILE A 727 -10.36 8.23 -35.08
CA ILE A 727 -11.21 7.46 -35.98
C ILE A 727 -11.95 6.44 -35.14
N ILE A 728 -13.27 6.53 -35.10
CA ILE A 728 -14.13 5.77 -34.19
C ILE A 728 -15.06 4.90 -35.01
N PHE A 729 -14.87 3.58 -34.92
CA PHE A 729 -15.79 2.63 -35.52
C PHE A 729 -16.84 2.24 -34.48
N LEU A 730 -18.10 2.64 -34.69
CA LEU A 730 -19.21 2.21 -33.82
C LEU A 730 -19.67 0.83 -34.24
N ARG A 731 -19.84 -0.05 -33.25
CA ARG A 731 -20.11 -1.48 -33.43
C ARG A 731 -21.46 -1.82 -32.80
N GLN A 732 -22.11 -2.85 -33.32
CA GLN A 732 -23.30 -3.46 -32.74
C GLN A 732 -23.11 -4.93 -32.35
N LYS A 733 -22.12 -5.62 -32.94
CA LYS A 733 -21.75 -7.01 -32.61
C LYS A 733 -20.25 -7.16 -32.40
N HIS A 734 -19.90 -8.07 -31.49
CA HIS A 734 -18.49 -8.40 -31.21
C HIS A 734 -17.88 -9.17 -32.38
N ARG A 735 -18.56 -10.25 -32.80
CA ARG A 735 -18.16 -11.13 -33.91
C ARG A 735 -19.33 -11.26 -34.88
N PRO A 736 -19.06 -11.42 -36.20
CA PRO A 736 -20.10 -11.70 -37.17
C PRO A 736 -20.72 -13.08 -36.91
N ASP A 737 -21.96 -13.30 -37.31
CA ASP A 737 -22.67 -14.57 -37.13
C ASP A 737 -21.92 -15.74 -37.79
N ALA A 738 -21.24 -15.46 -38.92
CA ALA A 738 -20.39 -16.42 -39.61
C ALA A 738 -19.26 -16.99 -38.74
N PHE A 739 -18.85 -16.31 -37.67
CA PHE A 739 -17.85 -16.82 -36.72
C PHE A 739 -18.33 -18.04 -35.93
N PHE A 740 -19.63 -18.11 -35.65
CA PHE A 740 -20.26 -19.13 -34.81
C PHE A 740 -20.84 -20.31 -35.60
N LEU A 741 -20.83 -20.23 -36.93
CA LEU A 741 -21.23 -21.36 -37.78
C LEU A 741 -20.23 -22.53 -37.64
N GLU A 742 -20.66 -23.71 -38.07
CA GLU A 742 -19.85 -24.93 -38.05
C GLU A 742 -19.38 -25.35 -39.45
N GLY A 743 -18.33 -26.18 -39.49
CA GLY A 743 -17.80 -26.77 -40.71
C GLY A 743 -17.37 -25.73 -41.75
N GLU A 744 -17.62 -26.03 -43.02
CA GLU A 744 -17.22 -25.18 -44.15
C GLU A 744 -17.94 -23.83 -44.19
N LYS A 745 -19.02 -23.61 -43.43
CA LYS A 745 -19.72 -22.31 -43.41
C LYS A 745 -19.08 -21.29 -42.46
N ARG A 746 -18.20 -21.73 -41.56
CA ARG A 746 -17.59 -20.89 -40.51
C ARG A 746 -16.50 -19.98 -41.03
N ILE A 747 -16.64 -18.66 -40.87
CA ILE A 747 -15.57 -17.68 -41.13
C ILE A 747 -14.92 -17.28 -39.80
N PHE A 748 -13.70 -17.75 -39.53
CA PHE A 748 -13.03 -17.56 -38.25
C PHE A 748 -12.32 -16.19 -38.15
N VAL A 749 -13.11 -15.11 -38.19
CA VAL A 749 -12.64 -13.72 -38.10
C VAL A 749 -13.30 -13.01 -36.92
N SER A 750 -12.48 -12.40 -36.05
CA SER A 750 -12.93 -11.63 -34.87
C SER A 750 -12.42 -10.20 -34.98
N LEU A 751 -13.28 -9.28 -35.45
CA LEU A 751 -12.86 -7.94 -35.85
C LEU A 751 -12.53 -7.04 -34.66
N GLY A 752 -11.31 -6.50 -34.63
CA GLY A 752 -10.88 -5.38 -33.80
C GLY A 752 -10.62 -4.11 -34.63
N ALA A 753 -9.91 -3.14 -34.06
CA ALA A 753 -9.64 -1.85 -34.71
C ALA A 753 -8.84 -1.98 -36.01
N ILE A 754 -7.90 -2.93 -36.08
CA ILE A 754 -7.10 -3.21 -37.28
C ILE A 754 -8.01 -3.73 -38.41
N ASP A 755 -8.89 -4.69 -38.10
CA ASP A 755 -9.82 -5.28 -39.06
C ASP A 755 -10.84 -4.25 -39.57
N MET A 756 -11.38 -3.44 -38.67
CA MET A 756 -12.29 -2.34 -39.03
C MET A 756 -11.59 -1.26 -39.88
N ALA A 757 -10.28 -1.14 -39.78
CA ALA A 757 -9.47 -0.19 -40.56
C ALA A 757 -8.91 -0.77 -41.87
N GLY A 758 -9.42 -1.93 -42.29
CA GLY A 758 -9.15 -2.48 -43.62
C GLY A 758 -8.02 -3.50 -43.68
N VAL A 759 -7.55 -4.06 -42.56
CA VAL A 759 -6.65 -5.23 -42.56
C VAL A 759 -7.30 -6.39 -41.80
N ILE A 760 -7.99 -7.28 -42.50
CA ILE A 760 -8.67 -8.42 -41.87
C ILE A 760 -7.68 -9.56 -41.65
N ILE A 761 -7.56 -9.99 -40.40
CA ILE A 761 -6.67 -11.08 -40.03
C ILE A 761 -7.41 -12.41 -40.09
N THR A 762 -6.88 -13.33 -40.90
CA THR A 762 -7.43 -14.68 -41.12
C THR A 762 -6.48 -15.72 -40.52
N PRO A 763 -6.81 -16.34 -39.38
CA PRO A 763 -5.99 -17.41 -38.81
C PRO A 763 -6.05 -18.72 -39.60
N MET A 764 -7.09 -18.89 -40.43
CA MET A 764 -7.33 -20.10 -41.22
C MET A 764 -7.07 -19.81 -42.70
N LEU A 765 -6.29 -20.67 -43.36
CA LEU A 765 -5.94 -20.51 -44.77
C LEU A 765 -7.18 -20.61 -45.68
N VAL A 766 -8.17 -21.42 -45.29
CA VAL A 766 -9.44 -21.55 -46.03
C VAL A 766 -10.20 -20.21 -46.07
N ASP A 767 -10.26 -19.48 -44.96
CA ASP A 767 -10.89 -18.16 -44.90
C ASP A 767 -10.10 -17.13 -45.70
N PHE A 768 -8.77 -17.16 -45.59
CA PHE A 768 -7.89 -16.31 -46.40
C PHE A 768 -8.13 -16.50 -47.90
N ASN A 769 -8.31 -17.73 -48.38
CA ASN A 769 -8.48 -18.00 -49.81
C ASN A 769 -9.86 -17.63 -50.33
N ARG A 770 -10.91 -17.80 -49.52
CA ARG A 770 -12.30 -17.69 -50.00
C ARG A 770 -12.97 -16.35 -49.76
N LEU A 771 -12.50 -15.52 -48.82
CA LEU A 771 -13.13 -14.23 -48.51
C LEU A 771 -13.10 -13.26 -49.70
N GLN A 772 -14.25 -12.96 -50.28
CA GLN A 772 -14.42 -12.00 -51.38
C GLN A 772 -15.10 -10.72 -50.89
N ALA A 773 -15.17 -9.73 -51.79
CA ALA A 773 -15.72 -8.40 -51.48
C ALA A 773 -17.12 -8.46 -50.86
N SER A 774 -18.04 -9.27 -51.41
CA SER A 774 -19.40 -9.39 -50.89
C SER A 774 -19.44 -9.84 -49.43
N GLN A 775 -18.69 -10.89 -49.08
CA GLN A 775 -18.65 -11.41 -47.70
C GLN A 775 -18.01 -10.41 -46.73
N ILE A 776 -17.00 -9.66 -47.17
CA ILE A 776 -16.36 -8.62 -46.36
C ILE A 776 -17.34 -7.48 -46.09
N ILE A 777 -18.06 -7.02 -47.12
CA ILE A 777 -19.09 -5.99 -47.02
C ILE A 777 -20.19 -6.43 -46.05
N ASP A 778 -20.68 -7.66 -46.19
CA ASP A 778 -21.71 -8.22 -45.31
C ASP A 778 -21.23 -8.25 -43.85
N ILE A 779 -20.01 -8.75 -43.60
CA ILE A 779 -19.40 -8.76 -42.27
C ILE A 779 -19.31 -7.35 -41.69
N TYR A 780 -18.83 -6.37 -42.46
CA TYR A 780 -18.71 -4.99 -41.98
C TYR A 780 -20.06 -4.37 -41.63
N ARG A 781 -21.08 -4.54 -42.48
CA ARG A 781 -22.43 -4.05 -42.22
C ARG A 781 -23.05 -4.72 -41.01
N GLU A 782 -22.83 -6.02 -40.86
CA GLU A 782 -23.37 -6.81 -39.76
C GLU A 782 -22.81 -6.37 -38.39
N VAL A 783 -21.49 -6.12 -38.31
CA VAL A 783 -20.86 -5.78 -37.02
C VAL A 783 -20.90 -4.29 -36.69
N SER A 784 -21.19 -3.43 -37.66
CA SER A 784 -21.25 -1.97 -37.51
C SER A 784 -22.61 -1.51 -37.02
N LEU A 785 -22.63 -0.40 -36.28
CA LEU A 785 -23.89 0.25 -35.92
C LEU A 785 -24.63 0.73 -37.17
N ALA A 786 -25.96 0.61 -37.18
CA ALA A 786 -26.78 1.11 -38.28
C ALA A 786 -26.57 2.63 -38.52
N GLU A 787 -26.49 2.99 -39.79
CA GLU A 787 -26.13 4.34 -40.24
C GLU A 787 -27.11 5.42 -39.77
N ASP A 788 -28.41 5.12 -39.77
CA ASP A 788 -29.44 6.05 -39.31
C ASP A 788 -29.26 6.40 -37.83
N ILE A 789 -28.79 5.45 -37.01
CA ILE A 789 -28.49 5.62 -35.59
C ILE A 789 -27.22 6.46 -35.43
N THR A 790 -26.16 6.16 -36.18
CA THR A 790 -24.92 6.95 -36.19
C THR A 790 -25.20 8.40 -36.55
N SER A 791 -25.99 8.64 -37.59
CA SER A 791 -26.40 9.98 -38.02
C SER A 791 -27.29 10.69 -36.99
N LYS A 792 -28.05 9.98 -36.16
CA LYS A 792 -28.80 10.57 -35.02
C LYS A 792 -27.85 10.96 -33.87
N ILE A 793 -26.89 10.10 -33.52
CA ILE A 793 -25.86 10.40 -32.50
C ILE A 793 -25.08 11.65 -32.91
N ILE A 794 -24.66 11.72 -34.16
CA ILE A 794 -23.96 12.89 -34.70
C ILE A 794 -24.86 14.13 -34.64
N ARG A 795 -26.13 14.06 -35.04
CA ARG A 795 -27.04 15.22 -34.99
C ARG A 795 -27.23 15.79 -33.59
N GLU A 796 -27.19 14.95 -32.56
CA GLU A 796 -27.35 15.38 -31.16
C GLU A 796 -26.05 15.93 -30.53
N LEU A 797 -24.89 15.53 -31.06
CA LEU A 797 -23.58 16.09 -30.70
C LEU A 797 -23.50 17.57 -31.09
#